data_AF-A0AAY5KJH6-F1
#
_entry.id   AF-A0AAY5KJH6-F1
#
_cell.length_a   1.000
_cell.length_b   1.000
_cell.length_c   1.000
_cell.angle_alpha   90.00
_cell.angle_beta   90.00
_cell.angle_gamma   90.00
#
_symmetry.space_group_name_H-M   'P 1'
#
loop_
_entity.id
_entity.type
_entity.pdbx_description
1 polymer ?
#
loop_
_entity_poly.entity_id
_entity_poly.type
_entity_poly.pdbx_seq_one_letter_code
_entity_poly.pdbx_strand_id
1 'polypeptide(L)'
;MQWVGSIYLFLLFVCLLSDGCFLVGRKPLSFQDLGAHLERLLAEGEPPEDTRDQPVDGRLGPLSVVLDHTSGFEGLLFVDDDLLGVIGHSNFSSIRATTCVYKGKWAYEVLISSQGLMQIGWCTLNCRFNQEEGVGDTPDSYAYDGNRVRKWNVTTTNYGKSWAAGDIVSCLIDLDEGTITFCLNGQSLGTAFSNIKMGPGVAYFPAISLSFKESVAFNFGSRPLRYPVEGYRPLQNPPTADLLRAHKLLGYIKTVLSTTLDTQEEKVVEKDSACWSIHGEPTTLVTLALIFNYFAPLMCKVYLVEDVLMNFLLGILEGGGSVDEHPLIQQLLDLFWLLMEDYEVNECLKQLMMSLLRAYRFSPIIPDLGFQIHYLRLTTAILRHEKSRKYLLSNVLYLFIGVKEAGLEELIPTTWWPTRFDKEGKDEMESKDESAEERLRRRAYERGCQRLKKRIEVVEELQVQILKLMLNNKDKGTGEASRYIFLNKFRKFLQENASNRGHPTALCPPEYMVCFLHRLITAVRSYWDEGKRKSPSSISSDEAYVPPQLFYNGKVDYFDLQRLGGLLSHLKKTLKDDLAAKANIIIDPAEIQATSMDDLDEDEESGAAQRPFGAVAMGGALARPSWLSSPTLGRANRFLSTAAVSLMTPRRPLVPPEKVKVRTLAVEQRTEEDIEGSHGNDGLLLGRPLEEPDQPITEKSLLEILDGIVMMYNLSVHQQLGKMVVVSDDVHEYAVALKDTEEKIARCPGRRSDILEELQKSQKVFAEKLNHLSRRLAWINATIYSKEKMLDVYWLLRVCIRTIEHSDRTGSLFAFTPEFYLNVAMNSYSALKNYFSPSNCMDELPGYEDTLTQLAAILANHFADPRIVGTDIKDSLMQALASYVCYPQSLRAVERIPEEQRVAMMTNLLAPYEQRPWAQTNWILVRLWRGCGFGYRYTRLPHLLKTKPEDANLPSLQKPCPSLLLQRHMAELLSLDKDMAASFLNSVLNQLNWAFSEFIGMIQEIQQAAERPERNFVDTRQLKVCATCFDLSVSLLRVLEMTVTLVPQIFLDWTRPSAELLLRRLAQLLNQVLNRVTAERNLFDRVVNLRLPGLESVDHYPILVAVTGILVRLLVDCERQGVSRAAAVLLSDPCFQLHSIQHLLGEGEAPPTAVALPHRKHFSLRACEYSYLPVCLLFCLSVCLSPTSEEDLCPICYAHSISAVFKPCSHKSCKACINQHLMNNKDCFFCKATITGVEDYSKPSTS
;
A
#
# COMPACT_ATOMS: atom_id res chain seq x y z
N MET A 1 -21.53 -58.11 -30.54
CA MET A 1 -20.69 -56.94 -30.16
C MET A 1 -19.49 -56.74 -31.09
N GLN A 2 -18.60 -57.71 -31.34
CA GLN A 2 -17.43 -57.53 -32.24
C GLN A 2 -17.79 -57.10 -33.69
N TRP A 3 -18.89 -57.63 -34.25
CA TRP A 3 -19.35 -57.29 -35.60
C TRP A 3 -19.85 -55.84 -35.71
N VAL A 4 -20.68 -55.40 -34.77
CA VAL A 4 -21.23 -54.02 -34.73
C VAL A 4 -20.12 -52.99 -34.51
N GLY A 5 -19.14 -53.30 -33.64
CA GLY A 5 -17.96 -52.43 -33.43
C GLY A 5 -17.06 -52.31 -34.66
N SER A 6 -16.94 -53.36 -35.48
CA SER A 6 -16.14 -53.31 -36.72
C SER A 6 -16.83 -52.50 -37.82
N ILE A 7 -18.17 -52.54 -37.89
CA ILE A 7 -18.97 -51.72 -38.81
C ILE A 7 -18.89 -50.24 -38.41
N TYR A 8 -18.96 -49.93 -37.11
CA TYR A 8 -18.78 -48.57 -36.59
C TYR A 8 -17.43 -47.98 -36.96
N LEU A 9 -16.33 -48.68 -36.63
CA LEU A 9 -14.98 -48.23 -36.95
C LEU A 9 -14.80 -48.03 -38.46
N PHE A 10 -15.36 -48.94 -39.26
CA PHE A 10 -15.32 -48.82 -40.71
C PHE A 10 -16.07 -47.58 -41.20
N LEU A 11 -17.32 -47.36 -40.79
CA LEU A 11 -18.11 -46.20 -41.21
C LEU A 11 -17.51 -44.87 -40.72
N LEU A 12 -16.97 -44.84 -39.50
CA LEU A 12 -16.45 -43.64 -38.87
C LEU A 12 -15.15 -43.15 -39.53
N PHE A 13 -14.21 -44.05 -39.84
CA PHE A 13 -12.97 -43.70 -40.54
C PHE A 13 -13.11 -43.62 -42.07
N VAL A 14 -14.17 -44.18 -42.66
CA VAL A 14 -14.52 -43.97 -44.08
C VAL A 14 -15.13 -42.58 -44.30
N CYS A 15 -15.98 -42.09 -43.40
CA CYS A 15 -16.52 -40.71 -43.47
C CYS A 15 -15.45 -39.63 -43.29
N LEU A 16 -14.32 -39.95 -42.65
CA LEU A 16 -13.20 -39.03 -42.41
C LEU A 16 -12.29 -38.82 -43.66
N LEU A 17 -12.43 -39.65 -44.69
CA LEU A 17 -11.71 -39.53 -45.95
C LEU A 17 -12.54 -38.71 -46.94
N SER A 18 -12.49 -37.38 -46.81
CA SER A 18 -13.21 -36.43 -47.68
C SER A 18 -12.72 -36.35 -49.13
N ASP A 19 -11.67 -37.08 -49.51
CA ASP A 19 -11.28 -37.24 -50.91
C ASP A 19 -11.87 -38.54 -51.47
N GLY A 20 -12.83 -38.41 -52.38
CA GLY A 20 -13.67 -39.48 -52.92
C GLY A 20 -12.91 -40.59 -53.65
N CYS A 21 -12.14 -41.39 -52.92
CA CYS A 21 -11.53 -42.61 -53.39
C CYS A 21 -12.39 -43.79 -52.92
N PHE A 22 -13.45 -44.08 -53.67
CA PHE A 22 -14.11 -45.37 -53.62
C PHE A 22 -13.11 -46.44 -54.09
N LEU A 23 -12.32 -47.00 -53.17
CA LEU A 23 -11.52 -48.19 -53.42
C LEU A 23 -12.14 -49.38 -52.70
N VAL A 24 -12.87 -50.16 -53.50
CA VAL A 24 -13.45 -51.46 -53.22
C VAL A 24 -12.39 -52.40 -52.63
N GLY A 25 -12.69 -53.01 -51.47
CA GLY A 25 -12.02 -54.24 -51.01
C GLY A 25 -11.07 -54.16 -49.81
N ARG A 26 -11.36 -53.38 -48.76
CA ARG A 26 -10.63 -53.49 -47.47
C ARG A 26 -11.38 -54.35 -46.44
N LYS A 27 -10.62 -55.18 -45.71
CA LYS A 27 -11.07 -56.02 -44.59
C LYS A 27 -11.77 -55.16 -43.51
N PRO A 28 -12.78 -55.70 -42.79
CA PRO A 28 -13.43 -54.99 -41.69
C PRO A 28 -12.39 -54.56 -40.65
N LEU A 29 -12.45 -53.30 -40.22
CA LEU A 29 -11.49 -52.73 -39.28
C LEU A 29 -11.81 -53.26 -37.87
N SER A 30 -10.87 -53.97 -37.26
CA SER A 30 -11.01 -54.44 -35.87
C SER A 30 -10.30 -53.50 -34.90
N PHE A 31 -10.63 -53.56 -33.61
CA PHE A 31 -9.90 -52.82 -32.57
C PHE A 31 -8.41 -53.19 -32.48
N GLN A 32 -8.02 -54.40 -32.89
CA GLN A 32 -6.61 -54.83 -32.91
C GLN A 32 -5.83 -54.18 -34.06
N ASP A 33 -6.50 -53.91 -35.18
CA ASP A 33 -5.89 -53.32 -36.39
C ASP A 33 -6.00 -51.78 -36.41
N LEU A 34 -6.81 -51.20 -35.51
CA LEU A 34 -7.10 -49.76 -35.49
C LEU A 34 -5.86 -48.91 -35.19
N GLY A 35 -4.98 -49.34 -34.29
CA GLY A 35 -3.72 -48.63 -34.01
C GLY A 35 -2.83 -48.51 -35.26
N ALA A 36 -2.59 -49.63 -35.95
CA ALA A 36 -1.83 -49.66 -37.21
C ALA A 36 -2.54 -48.94 -38.38
N HIS A 37 -3.87 -48.76 -38.29
CA HIS A 37 -4.61 -47.93 -39.24
C HIS A 37 -4.43 -46.43 -38.94
N LEU A 38 -4.53 -46.03 -37.68
CA LEU A 38 -4.28 -44.67 -37.23
C LEU A 38 -2.86 -44.22 -37.57
N GLU A 39 -1.84 -45.06 -37.34
CA GLU A 39 -0.45 -44.76 -37.72
C GLU A 39 -0.31 -44.49 -39.22
N ARG A 40 -1.00 -45.27 -40.08
CA ARG A 40 -1.00 -45.02 -41.52
C ARG A 40 -1.67 -43.69 -41.89
N LEU A 41 -2.83 -43.37 -41.29
CA LEU A 41 -3.53 -42.10 -41.52
C LEU A 41 -2.75 -40.88 -41.00
N LEU A 42 -2.01 -41.03 -39.90
CA LEU A 42 -1.14 -40.00 -39.37
C LEU A 42 0.11 -39.82 -40.23
N ALA A 43 0.65 -40.90 -40.79
CA ALA A 43 1.79 -40.89 -41.72
C ALA A 43 1.45 -40.33 -43.12
N GLU A 44 0.19 -40.44 -43.57
CA GLU A 44 -0.27 -39.88 -44.84
C GLU A 44 -0.12 -38.35 -44.87
N GLY A 45 0.84 -37.84 -45.64
CA GLY A 45 1.15 -36.41 -45.76
C GLY A 45 2.31 -35.92 -44.88
N GLU A 46 3.02 -36.81 -44.19
CA GLU A 46 4.29 -36.44 -43.56
C GLU A 46 5.38 -36.23 -44.61
N PRO A 47 6.19 -35.15 -44.53
CA PRO A 47 7.40 -35.06 -45.32
C PRO A 47 8.34 -36.22 -44.94
N PRO A 48 9.10 -36.79 -45.90
CA PRO A 48 9.98 -37.93 -45.66
C PRO A 48 10.93 -37.69 -44.48
N GLU A 49 11.24 -38.73 -43.70
CA GLU A 49 12.06 -38.61 -42.47
C GLU A 49 13.41 -37.91 -42.72
N ASP A 50 14.00 -38.08 -43.92
CA ASP A 50 15.24 -37.43 -44.38
C ASP A 50 15.20 -35.88 -44.43
N THR A 51 14.02 -35.26 -44.29
CA THR A 51 13.85 -33.78 -44.26
C THR A 51 13.73 -33.17 -42.86
N ARG A 52 13.57 -33.98 -41.79
CA ARG A 52 13.31 -33.47 -40.44
C ARG A 52 14.55 -32.87 -39.75
N ASP A 53 15.74 -33.36 -40.09
CA ASP A 53 17.01 -32.98 -39.46
C ASP A 53 17.97 -32.23 -40.40
N GLN A 54 17.49 -31.75 -41.56
CA GLN A 54 18.35 -30.97 -42.44
C GLN A 54 18.63 -29.59 -41.84
N PRO A 55 19.91 -29.16 -41.79
CA PRO A 55 20.24 -27.80 -41.34
C PRO A 55 19.54 -26.80 -42.25
N VAL A 56 18.73 -25.92 -41.64
CA VAL A 56 18.03 -24.86 -42.38
C VAL A 56 19.09 -23.91 -42.92
N ASP A 57 19.19 -23.83 -44.24
CA ASP A 57 20.14 -22.95 -44.91
C ASP A 57 20.01 -21.50 -44.38
N GLY A 58 21.14 -20.88 -44.06
CA GLY A 58 21.18 -19.54 -43.47
C GLY A 58 21.07 -19.44 -41.94
N ARG A 59 21.01 -20.56 -41.20
CA ARG A 59 20.94 -20.59 -39.72
C ARG A 59 22.04 -21.46 -39.11
N LEU A 60 22.62 -21.02 -37.99
CA LEU A 60 23.63 -21.76 -37.22
C LEU A 60 23.28 -21.75 -35.73
N GLY A 61 23.35 -22.91 -35.08
CA GLY A 61 23.07 -23.08 -33.65
C GLY A 61 22.09 -24.22 -33.35
N PRO A 62 21.80 -24.50 -32.07
CA PRO A 62 20.90 -25.58 -31.66
C PRO A 62 19.48 -25.41 -32.23
N LEU A 63 18.70 -26.49 -32.37
CA LEU A 63 17.30 -26.40 -32.84
C LEU A 63 16.41 -25.59 -31.89
N SER A 64 16.58 -25.78 -30.59
CA SER A 64 15.95 -24.96 -29.55
C SER A 64 16.74 -23.67 -29.37
N VAL A 65 16.06 -22.52 -29.51
CA VAL A 65 16.70 -21.20 -29.41
C VAL A 65 16.35 -20.58 -28.07
N VAL A 66 17.38 -20.23 -27.31
CA VAL A 66 17.26 -19.63 -25.97
C VAL A 66 18.31 -18.54 -25.79
N LEU A 67 18.25 -17.80 -24.69
CA LEU A 67 19.28 -16.84 -24.29
C LEU A 67 20.53 -17.57 -23.76
N ASP A 68 21.72 -17.17 -24.24
CA ASP A 68 23.00 -17.76 -23.84
C ASP A 68 23.50 -17.15 -22.52
N HIS A 69 23.08 -17.75 -21.41
CA HIS A 69 23.52 -17.42 -20.06
C HIS A 69 24.89 -17.99 -19.67
N THR A 70 25.62 -18.62 -20.61
CA THR A 70 26.94 -19.24 -20.31
C THR A 70 28.10 -18.40 -20.82
N SER A 71 28.01 -17.92 -22.06
CA SER A 71 29.12 -17.21 -22.73
C SER A 71 28.67 -15.98 -23.52
N GLY A 72 27.36 -15.74 -23.60
CA GLY A 72 26.74 -14.74 -24.46
C GLY A 72 26.20 -13.53 -23.71
N PHE A 73 26.66 -13.26 -22.50
CA PHE A 73 26.14 -12.16 -21.67
C PHE A 73 27.24 -11.37 -20.96
N GLU A 74 26.87 -10.17 -20.50
CA GLU A 74 27.69 -9.29 -19.68
C GLU A 74 26.80 -8.54 -18.67
N GLY A 75 27.31 -8.32 -17.46
CA GLY A 75 26.56 -7.76 -16.34
C GLY A 75 25.72 -8.79 -15.57
N LEU A 76 25.10 -8.34 -14.48
CA LEU A 76 24.19 -9.12 -13.65
C LEU A 76 22.80 -9.17 -14.31
N LEU A 77 22.33 -10.39 -14.61
CA LEU A 77 21.04 -10.69 -15.22
C LEU A 77 20.35 -11.77 -14.40
N PHE A 78 19.03 -11.66 -14.24
CA PHE A 78 18.19 -12.78 -13.85
C PHE A 78 17.51 -13.33 -15.10
N VAL A 79 17.70 -14.62 -15.38
CA VAL A 79 17.14 -15.31 -16.54
C VAL A 79 16.17 -16.36 -16.02
N ASP A 80 14.98 -16.45 -16.63
CA ASP A 80 13.95 -17.43 -16.26
C ASP A 80 14.41 -18.87 -16.52
N ASP A 81 13.77 -19.86 -15.87
CA ASP A 81 14.11 -21.29 -16.02
C ASP A 81 13.99 -21.80 -17.47
N ASP A 82 13.13 -21.19 -18.28
CA ASP A 82 12.96 -21.52 -19.70
C ASP A 82 14.00 -20.83 -20.62
N LEU A 83 14.86 -19.97 -20.05
CA LEU A 83 15.88 -19.18 -20.72
C LEU A 83 15.33 -18.25 -21.81
N LEU A 84 14.08 -17.83 -21.69
CA LEU A 84 13.41 -16.90 -22.61
C LEU A 84 13.08 -15.55 -21.95
N GLY A 85 12.87 -15.51 -20.63
CA GLY A 85 12.71 -14.28 -19.86
C GLY A 85 14.03 -13.76 -19.29
N VAL A 86 14.20 -12.43 -19.25
CA VAL A 86 15.41 -11.80 -18.71
C VAL A 86 15.11 -10.46 -18.01
N ILE A 87 15.79 -10.21 -16.88
CA ILE A 87 15.71 -8.98 -16.08
C ILE A 87 17.11 -8.41 -15.86
N GLY A 88 17.29 -7.12 -16.13
CA GLY A 88 18.52 -6.37 -15.88
C GLY A 88 18.73 -6.05 -14.40
N HIS A 89 19.92 -6.30 -13.86
CA HIS A 89 20.29 -5.94 -12.49
C HIS A 89 21.60 -5.14 -12.40
N SER A 90 22.07 -4.63 -13.53
CA SER A 90 23.19 -3.68 -13.65
C SER A 90 22.73 -2.41 -14.37
N ASN A 91 23.64 -1.44 -14.53
CA ASN A 91 23.36 -0.24 -15.32
C ASN A 91 22.98 -0.56 -16.77
N PHE A 92 23.72 -1.48 -17.41
CA PHE A 92 23.45 -1.93 -18.77
C PHE A 92 23.91 -3.38 -18.98
N SER A 93 23.04 -4.33 -18.68
CA SER A 93 23.33 -5.75 -18.85
C SER A 93 22.94 -6.20 -20.26
N SER A 94 23.80 -6.98 -20.92
CA SER A 94 23.57 -7.41 -22.31
C SER A 94 23.59 -8.92 -22.43
N ILE A 95 22.72 -9.49 -23.27
CA ILE A 95 22.69 -10.94 -23.56
C ILE A 95 22.29 -11.19 -25.02
N ARG A 96 22.83 -12.24 -25.62
CA ARG A 96 22.47 -12.73 -26.96
C ARG A 96 21.89 -14.15 -26.93
N ALA A 97 21.20 -14.53 -28.00
CA ALA A 97 20.67 -15.89 -28.16
C ALA A 97 21.76 -16.92 -28.54
N THR A 98 21.45 -18.21 -28.40
CA THR A 98 22.33 -19.34 -28.75
C THR A 98 22.46 -19.60 -30.26
N THR A 99 21.63 -18.96 -31.08
CA THR A 99 21.52 -19.22 -32.53
C THR A 99 21.67 -17.92 -33.32
N CYS A 100 22.39 -18.00 -34.45
CA CYS A 100 22.54 -16.89 -35.39
C CYS A 100 22.08 -17.25 -36.81
N VAL A 101 21.92 -16.20 -37.63
CA VAL A 101 21.49 -16.27 -39.02
C VAL A 101 22.44 -15.51 -39.93
N TYR A 102 22.68 -16.02 -41.14
CA TYR A 102 23.62 -15.46 -42.11
C TYR A 102 23.09 -15.36 -43.55
N LYS A 103 21.90 -15.92 -43.83
CA LYS A 103 21.23 -15.87 -45.14
C LYS A 103 19.71 -16.02 -44.97
N GLY A 104 18.89 -15.46 -45.86
CA GLY A 104 17.43 -15.54 -45.80
C GLY A 104 16.78 -14.50 -44.88
N LYS A 105 15.46 -14.63 -44.69
CA LYS A 105 14.63 -13.69 -43.93
C LYS A 105 14.18 -14.29 -42.60
N TRP A 106 14.52 -13.65 -41.49
CA TRP A 106 14.31 -14.18 -40.15
C TRP A 106 13.63 -13.18 -39.22
N ALA A 107 12.82 -13.70 -38.31
CA ALA A 107 12.07 -12.93 -37.33
C ALA A 107 12.10 -13.57 -35.95
N TYR A 108 12.13 -12.74 -34.91
CA TYR A 108 11.77 -13.11 -33.54
C TYR A 108 10.92 -12.01 -32.91
N GLU A 109 10.23 -12.34 -31.84
CA GLU A 109 9.43 -11.39 -31.07
C GLU A 109 10.00 -11.20 -29.67
N VAL A 110 9.87 -9.98 -29.17
CA VAL A 110 10.19 -9.62 -27.79
C VAL A 110 8.98 -8.99 -27.16
N LEU A 111 8.50 -9.61 -26.11
CA LEU A 111 7.45 -9.08 -25.27
C LEU A 111 8.06 -8.17 -24.21
N ILE A 112 7.61 -6.91 -24.21
CA ILE A 112 8.08 -5.87 -23.30
C ILE A 112 7.39 -6.05 -21.95
N SER A 113 8.12 -6.32 -20.87
CA SER A 113 7.53 -6.47 -19.52
C SER A 113 7.59 -5.18 -18.71
N SER A 114 8.53 -4.28 -19.01
CA SER A 114 8.67 -2.95 -18.42
C SER A 114 9.01 -1.88 -19.48
N GLN A 115 8.77 -0.60 -19.18
CA GLN A 115 8.82 0.47 -20.19
C GLN A 115 10.09 1.36 -20.14
N GLY A 116 11.16 0.92 -19.50
CA GLY A 116 12.38 1.72 -19.34
C GLY A 116 13.41 1.54 -20.46
N LEU A 117 14.68 1.82 -20.13
CA LEU A 117 15.77 1.93 -21.10
C LEU A 117 16.27 0.55 -21.54
N MET A 118 15.98 0.17 -22.78
CA MET A 118 16.40 -1.09 -23.37
C MET A 118 16.75 -0.89 -24.85
N GLN A 119 17.67 -1.71 -25.36
CA GLN A 119 18.05 -1.73 -26.77
C GLN A 119 17.90 -3.16 -27.29
N ILE A 120 16.95 -3.37 -28.22
CA ILE A 120 16.60 -4.70 -28.75
C ILE A 120 17.03 -4.78 -30.22
N GLY A 121 17.75 -5.84 -30.60
CA GLY A 121 18.03 -6.08 -32.01
C GLY A 121 19.05 -7.18 -32.27
N TRP A 122 19.96 -6.93 -33.20
CA TRP A 122 20.85 -7.94 -33.76
C TRP A 122 22.31 -7.58 -33.52
N CYS A 123 23.14 -8.57 -33.18
CA CYS A 123 24.59 -8.37 -33.07
C CYS A 123 25.36 -9.51 -33.74
N THR A 124 26.58 -9.25 -34.21
CA THR A 124 27.49 -10.32 -34.67
C THR A 124 28.29 -10.88 -33.50
N LEU A 125 29.04 -11.96 -33.76
CA LEU A 125 29.96 -12.55 -32.76
C LEU A 125 31.05 -11.55 -32.30
N ASN A 126 31.40 -10.56 -33.13
CA ASN A 126 32.43 -9.56 -32.82
C ASN A 126 31.93 -8.43 -31.92
N CYS A 127 30.61 -8.32 -31.69
CA CYS A 127 30.06 -7.37 -30.73
C CYS A 127 30.48 -7.78 -29.32
N ARG A 128 31.34 -6.96 -28.69
CA ARG A 128 31.76 -7.15 -27.30
C ARG A 128 30.89 -6.30 -26.40
N PHE A 129 30.26 -6.93 -25.41
CA PHE A 129 29.49 -6.22 -24.40
C PHE A 129 30.39 -5.76 -23.26
N ASN A 130 30.07 -4.62 -22.67
CA ASN A 130 30.61 -4.16 -21.39
C ASN A 130 29.49 -3.44 -20.62
N GLN A 131 29.78 -2.89 -19.44
CA GLN A 131 28.76 -2.26 -18.59
C GLN A 131 28.26 -0.90 -19.13
N GLU A 132 28.90 -0.34 -20.15
CA GLU A 132 28.58 0.96 -20.76
C GLU A 132 28.09 0.83 -22.22
N GLU A 133 28.60 -0.16 -22.95
CA GLU A 133 28.31 -0.41 -24.37
C GLU A 133 27.61 -1.77 -24.54
N GLY A 134 26.43 -1.72 -25.14
CA GLY A 134 25.58 -2.86 -25.41
C GLY A 134 25.23 -3.02 -26.89
N VAL A 135 24.05 -3.59 -27.15
CA VAL A 135 23.53 -3.86 -28.49
C VAL A 135 23.13 -2.55 -29.15
N GLY A 136 23.78 -2.21 -30.26
CA GLY A 136 23.56 -0.97 -31.00
C GLY A 136 24.63 0.10 -30.74
N ASP A 137 25.53 -0.10 -29.76
CA ASP A 137 26.62 0.83 -29.48
C ASP A 137 27.90 0.51 -30.27
N THR A 138 27.97 -0.66 -30.91
CA THR A 138 29.12 -1.11 -31.72
C THR A 138 28.76 -1.20 -33.20
N PRO A 139 29.74 -1.10 -34.13
CA PRO A 139 29.48 -1.22 -35.57
C PRO A 139 28.98 -2.63 -35.97
N ASP A 140 29.22 -3.62 -35.12
CA ASP A 140 28.81 -5.01 -35.30
C ASP A 140 27.45 -5.32 -34.63
N SER A 141 26.65 -4.29 -34.29
CA SER A 141 25.31 -4.45 -33.71
C SER A 141 24.32 -3.35 -34.12
N TYR A 142 23.04 -3.69 -34.11
CA TYR A 142 21.94 -2.85 -34.56
C TYR A 142 20.77 -2.99 -33.60
N ALA A 143 20.25 -1.90 -33.04
CA ALA A 143 19.17 -1.96 -32.07
C ALA A 143 18.10 -0.89 -32.25
N TYR A 144 16.94 -1.20 -31.68
CA TYR A 144 15.81 -0.31 -31.48
C TYR A 144 15.58 -0.07 -29.99
N ASP A 145 15.40 1.20 -29.63
CA ASP A 145 15.07 1.67 -28.30
C ASP A 145 13.74 2.43 -28.38
N GLY A 146 12.66 1.78 -27.95
CA GLY A 146 11.33 2.37 -27.95
C GLY A 146 11.09 3.34 -26.81
N ASN A 147 11.87 3.33 -25.72
CA ASN A 147 11.73 4.34 -24.66
C ASN A 147 12.25 5.70 -25.14
N ARG A 148 13.36 5.71 -25.89
CA ARG A 148 13.93 6.94 -26.48
C ARG A 148 13.49 7.19 -27.93
N VAL A 149 12.68 6.29 -28.50
CA VAL A 149 12.16 6.33 -29.89
C VAL A 149 13.28 6.52 -30.91
N ARG A 150 14.29 5.65 -30.81
CA ARG A 150 15.55 5.75 -31.55
C ARG A 150 16.03 4.40 -32.05
N LYS A 151 16.81 4.43 -33.14
CA LYS A 151 17.62 3.30 -33.59
C LYS A 151 19.10 3.57 -33.32
N TRP A 152 19.86 2.50 -33.06
CA TRP A 152 21.24 2.52 -32.59
C TRP A 152 22.14 1.64 -33.45
N ASN A 153 23.24 2.22 -33.96
CA ASN A 153 24.39 1.53 -34.54
C ASN A 153 25.60 2.47 -34.43
N VAL A 154 26.34 2.40 -33.32
CA VAL A 154 27.38 3.35 -32.86
C VAL A 154 26.83 4.76 -32.55
N THR A 155 25.99 5.29 -33.42
CA THR A 155 25.29 6.56 -33.27
C THR A 155 23.78 6.33 -33.22
N THR A 156 23.06 7.30 -32.68
CA THR A 156 21.61 7.23 -32.50
C THR A 156 20.86 8.19 -33.41
N THR A 157 19.76 7.73 -34.00
CA THR A 157 18.86 8.53 -34.84
C THR A 157 17.40 8.26 -34.51
N ASN A 158 16.52 9.25 -34.70
CA ASN A 158 15.08 9.10 -34.43
C ASN A 158 14.49 8.02 -35.34
N TYR A 159 13.73 7.09 -34.75
CA TYR A 159 13.10 5.98 -35.47
C TYR A 159 12.03 5.33 -34.59
N GLY A 160 10.93 4.89 -35.19
CA GLY A 160 9.90 4.10 -34.50
C GLY A 160 8.89 4.89 -33.69
N LYS A 161 8.31 4.25 -32.67
CA LYS A 161 7.26 4.78 -31.78
C LYS A 161 7.58 4.44 -30.32
N SER A 162 6.97 5.12 -29.35
CA SER A 162 7.14 4.70 -27.96
C SER A 162 6.57 3.30 -27.73
N TRP A 163 7.25 2.46 -26.96
CA TRP A 163 6.67 1.20 -26.45
C TRP A 163 6.05 1.40 -25.05
N ALA A 164 5.24 0.45 -24.64
CA ALA A 164 4.72 0.31 -23.29
C ALA A 164 4.82 -1.15 -22.81
N ALA A 165 4.69 -1.36 -21.49
CA ALA A 165 4.65 -2.70 -20.91
C ALA A 165 3.48 -3.52 -21.49
N GLY A 166 3.83 -4.62 -22.14
CA GLY A 166 2.95 -5.56 -22.81
C GLY A 166 2.91 -5.46 -24.32
N ASP A 167 3.61 -4.48 -24.91
CA ASP A 167 3.81 -4.44 -26.35
C ASP A 167 4.73 -5.57 -26.82
N ILE A 168 4.57 -5.98 -28.08
CA ILE A 168 5.43 -6.96 -28.73
C ILE A 168 6.20 -6.27 -29.85
N VAL A 169 7.53 -6.37 -29.77
CA VAL A 169 8.44 -5.90 -30.81
C VAL A 169 8.83 -7.10 -31.67
N SER A 170 8.43 -7.10 -32.94
CA SER A 170 8.92 -8.07 -33.93
C SER A 170 10.19 -7.52 -34.58
N CYS A 171 11.28 -8.27 -34.48
CA CYS A 171 12.59 -7.90 -35.00
C CYS A 171 12.85 -8.71 -36.28
N LEU A 172 12.89 -8.02 -37.43
CA LEU A 172 13.00 -8.62 -38.75
C LEU A 172 14.39 -8.34 -39.34
N ILE A 173 15.06 -9.37 -39.85
CA ILE A 173 16.29 -9.24 -40.61
C ILE A 173 16.13 -9.92 -41.97
N ASP A 174 16.41 -9.18 -43.03
CA ASP A 174 16.44 -9.68 -44.41
C ASP A 174 17.90 -9.70 -44.85
N LEU A 175 18.50 -10.89 -44.87
CA LEU A 175 19.89 -11.10 -45.27
C LEU A 175 20.04 -11.31 -46.78
N ASP A 176 18.93 -11.32 -47.52
CA ASP A 176 18.94 -11.36 -48.97
C ASP A 176 19.06 -9.93 -49.53
N GLU A 177 18.35 -8.97 -48.91
CA GLU A 177 18.39 -7.53 -49.26
C GLU A 177 19.27 -6.69 -48.32
N GLY A 178 19.79 -7.28 -47.25
CA GLY A 178 20.65 -6.60 -46.27
C GLY A 178 19.94 -5.50 -45.47
N THR A 179 18.72 -5.78 -44.98
CA THR A 179 17.91 -4.81 -44.22
C THR A 179 17.48 -5.34 -42.86
N ILE A 180 17.28 -4.42 -41.91
CA ILE A 180 16.67 -4.69 -40.59
C ILE A 180 15.44 -3.79 -40.43
N THR A 181 14.32 -4.38 -40.03
CA THR A 181 13.04 -3.71 -39.81
C THR A 181 12.48 -4.10 -38.46
N PHE A 182 11.82 -3.17 -37.77
CA PHE A 182 11.12 -3.46 -36.52
C PHE A 182 9.62 -3.21 -36.69
N CYS A 183 8.80 -4.06 -36.08
CA CYS A 183 7.36 -3.85 -35.97
C CYS A 183 6.97 -3.73 -34.50
N LEU A 184 5.99 -2.88 -34.20
CA LEU A 184 5.39 -2.77 -32.87
C LEU A 184 3.93 -3.23 -32.96
N ASN A 185 3.58 -4.30 -32.23
CA ASN A 185 2.25 -4.93 -32.26
C ASN A 185 1.77 -5.24 -33.69
N GLY A 186 2.66 -5.77 -34.52
CA GLY A 186 2.40 -6.10 -35.93
C GLY A 186 2.45 -4.92 -36.90
N GLN A 187 2.49 -3.66 -36.42
CA GLN A 187 2.63 -2.49 -37.29
C GLN A 187 4.11 -2.24 -37.61
N SER A 188 4.47 -2.22 -38.89
CA SER A 188 5.83 -1.87 -39.33
C SER A 188 6.18 -0.43 -38.96
N LEU A 189 7.40 -0.24 -38.44
CA LEU A 189 7.98 1.07 -38.12
C LEU A 189 8.82 1.63 -39.29
N GLY A 190 8.79 0.97 -40.45
CA GLY A 190 9.65 1.26 -41.60
C GLY A 190 11.02 0.59 -41.49
N THR A 191 11.84 0.66 -42.54
CA THR A 191 13.19 0.06 -42.54
C THR A 191 14.11 0.84 -41.60
N ALA A 192 14.67 0.17 -40.59
CA ALA A 192 15.59 0.77 -39.64
C ALA A 192 16.99 0.90 -40.23
N PHE A 193 17.49 -0.17 -40.83
CA PHE A 193 18.85 -0.22 -41.38
C PHE A 193 18.83 -0.87 -42.77
N SER A 194 19.66 -0.34 -43.66
CA SER A 194 19.89 -0.85 -45.02
C SER A 194 21.39 -1.00 -45.25
N ASN A 195 21.77 -1.91 -46.16
CA ASN A 195 23.16 -2.25 -46.45
C ASN A 195 23.93 -2.76 -45.20
N ILE A 196 23.29 -3.60 -44.39
CA ILE A 196 23.97 -4.22 -43.25
C ILE A 196 25.16 -5.07 -43.72
N LYS A 197 26.19 -5.18 -42.89
CA LYS A 197 27.41 -5.96 -43.19
C LYS A 197 27.03 -7.44 -43.43
N MET A 198 27.42 -7.98 -44.57
CA MET A 198 27.16 -9.38 -44.98
C MET A 198 28.42 -9.96 -45.64
N GLY A 199 28.56 -11.28 -45.62
CA GLY A 199 29.67 -11.99 -46.25
C GLY A 199 30.23 -13.12 -45.38
N PRO A 200 31.30 -13.81 -45.84
CA PRO A 200 31.91 -14.91 -45.11
C PRO A 200 32.31 -14.51 -43.68
N GLY A 201 31.93 -15.31 -42.69
CA GLY A 201 32.23 -15.06 -41.28
C GLY A 201 31.32 -14.05 -40.58
N VAL A 202 30.27 -13.55 -41.24
CA VAL A 202 29.29 -12.64 -40.65
C VAL A 202 27.97 -13.37 -40.43
N ALA A 203 27.53 -13.45 -39.17
CA ALA A 203 26.24 -13.98 -38.78
C ALA A 203 25.68 -13.13 -37.63
N TYR A 204 24.36 -13.01 -37.56
CA TYR A 204 23.65 -12.16 -36.62
C TYR A 204 22.87 -12.97 -35.60
N PHE A 205 23.08 -12.66 -34.33
CA PHE A 205 22.36 -13.18 -33.17
C PHE A 205 21.31 -12.15 -32.74
N PRO A 206 20.10 -12.56 -32.38
CA PRO A 206 19.24 -11.76 -31.53
C PRO A 206 19.96 -11.40 -30.24
N ALA A 207 19.85 -10.15 -29.82
CA ALA A 207 20.46 -9.65 -28.60
C ALA A 207 19.66 -8.49 -28.00
N ILE A 208 19.87 -8.27 -26.71
CA ILE A 208 19.29 -7.15 -25.98
C ILE A 208 20.28 -6.58 -24.97
N SER A 209 20.15 -5.28 -24.69
CA SER A 209 20.71 -4.62 -23.53
C SER A 209 19.62 -3.98 -22.69
N LEU A 210 19.70 -4.15 -21.37
CA LEU A 210 18.68 -3.82 -20.39
C LEU A 210 19.27 -2.97 -19.26
N SER A 211 18.60 -1.88 -18.88
CA SER A 211 18.94 -1.16 -17.66
C SER A 211 18.42 -1.85 -16.39
N PHE A 212 18.82 -1.32 -15.23
CA PHE A 212 18.42 -1.84 -13.92
C PHE A 212 16.89 -1.97 -13.78
N LYS A 213 16.43 -3.15 -13.38
CA LYS A 213 15.01 -3.57 -13.22
C LYS A 213 14.19 -3.67 -14.49
N GLU A 214 14.78 -3.48 -15.67
CA GLU A 214 14.06 -3.67 -16.92
C GLU A 214 13.96 -5.15 -17.29
N SER A 215 12.82 -5.55 -17.87
CA SER A 215 12.47 -6.95 -18.10
C SER A 215 11.76 -7.16 -19.43
N VAL A 216 12.06 -8.30 -20.07
CA VAL A 216 11.42 -8.74 -21.32
C VAL A 216 11.30 -10.27 -21.38
N ALA A 217 10.50 -10.78 -22.30
CA ALA A 217 10.48 -12.19 -22.67
C ALA A 217 10.58 -12.39 -24.18
N PHE A 218 11.46 -13.30 -24.62
CA PHE A 218 11.68 -13.60 -26.03
C PHE A 218 10.75 -14.73 -26.51
N ASN A 219 10.33 -14.61 -27.77
CA ASN A 219 9.76 -15.71 -28.53
C ASN A 219 10.53 -15.87 -29.85
N PHE A 220 11.43 -16.85 -29.88
CA PHE A 220 12.20 -17.21 -31.07
C PHE A 220 11.42 -18.17 -32.00
N GLY A 221 10.21 -18.59 -31.63
CA GLY A 221 9.43 -19.63 -32.31
C GLY A 221 9.20 -20.90 -31.47
N SER A 222 9.59 -20.88 -30.18
CA SER A 222 9.22 -21.94 -29.23
C SER A 222 7.71 -21.97 -28.94
N ARG A 223 7.02 -20.88 -29.27
CA ARG A 223 5.56 -20.70 -29.31
C ARG A 223 5.16 -20.07 -30.65
N PRO A 224 3.90 -20.16 -31.06
CA PRO A 224 3.40 -19.41 -32.21
C PRO A 224 3.76 -17.91 -32.08
N LEU A 225 4.32 -17.32 -33.14
CA LEU A 225 4.52 -15.87 -33.18
C LEU A 225 3.15 -15.18 -33.17
N ARG A 226 3.02 -14.10 -32.41
CA ARG A 226 1.75 -13.37 -32.29
C ARG A 226 1.46 -12.55 -33.54
N TYR A 227 2.50 -11.98 -34.14
CA TYR A 227 2.46 -11.16 -35.35
C TYR A 227 3.42 -11.73 -36.41
N PRO A 228 3.10 -12.90 -36.99
CA PRO A 228 3.92 -13.47 -38.06
C PRO A 228 3.91 -12.52 -39.28
N VAL A 229 5.09 -12.33 -39.89
CA VAL A 229 5.27 -11.47 -41.06
C VAL A 229 5.49 -12.33 -42.29
N GLU A 230 4.72 -12.06 -43.35
CA GLU A 230 4.80 -12.82 -44.60
C GLU A 230 6.24 -12.80 -45.17
N GLY A 231 6.74 -13.97 -45.56
CA GLY A 231 8.09 -14.14 -46.11
C GLY A 231 9.22 -14.28 -45.08
N TYR A 232 8.98 -14.03 -43.78
CA TYR A 232 9.98 -14.19 -42.72
C TYR A 232 9.77 -15.51 -41.95
N ARG A 233 10.88 -16.17 -41.59
CA ARG A 233 10.86 -17.42 -40.80
C ARG A 233 11.20 -17.15 -39.33
N PRO A 234 10.57 -17.84 -38.36
CA PRO A 234 11.04 -17.81 -36.98
C PRO A 234 12.43 -18.45 -36.86
N LEU A 235 13.22 -18.06 -35.86
CA LEU A 235 14.53 -18.68 -35.61
C LEU A 235 14.41 -20.13 -35.13
N GLN A 236 13.29 -20.49 -34.53
CA GLN A 236 12.93 -21.85 -34.17
C GLN A 236 11.72 -22.27 -35.01
N ASN A 237 11.88 -23.32 -35.81
CA ASN A 237 10.82 -23.77 -36.70
C ASN A 237 9.62 -24.31 -35.92
N PRO A 238 8.39 -24.05 -36.39
CA PRO A 238 7.20 -24.72 -35.86
C PRO A 238 7.32 -26.24 -36.00
N PRO A 239 6.85 -27.02 -35.01
CA PRO A 239 6.84 -28.48 -35.06
C PRO A 239 5.75 -28.97 -36.03
N THR A 240 5.97 -28.77 -37.34
CA THR A 240 4.95 -28.89 -38.40
C THR A 240 4.33 -30.30 -38.46
N ALA A 241 5.15 -31.35 -38.34
CA ALA A 241 4.67 -32.73 -38.32
C ALA A 241 3.74 -32.99 -37.12
N ASP A 242 4.15 -32.54 -35.93
CA ASP A 242 3.33 -32.70 -34.72
C ASP A 242 2.04 -31.86 -34.79
N LEU A 243 2.09 -30.67 -35.40
CA LEU A 243 0.91 -29.83 -35.63
C LEU A 243 -0.11 -30.54 -36.51
N LEU A 244 0.33 -31.11 -37.64
CA LEU A 244 -0.52 -31.89 -38.55
C LEU A 244 -1.15 -33.09 -37.82
N ARG A 245 -0.36 -33.83 -37.04
CA ARG A 245 -0.86 -34.95 -36.23
C ARG A 245 -1.90 -34.49 -35.20
N ALA A 246 -1.60 -33.43 -34.45
CA ALA A 246 -2.48 -32.90 -33.42
C ALA A 246 -3.83 -32.44 -33.99
N HIS A 247 -3.83 -31.73 -35.13
CA HIS A 247 -5.06 -31.30 -35.81
C HIS A 247 -5.90 -32.48 -36.31
N LYS A 248 -5.26 -33.49 -36.93
CA LYS A 248 -5.95 -34.71 -37.37
C LYS A 248 -6.59 -35.46 -36.19
N LEU A 249 -5.81 -35.69 -35.12
CA LEU A 249 -6.28 -36.38 -33.92
C LEU A 249 -7.44 -35.64 -33.25
N LEU A 250 -7.36 -34.32 -33.13
CA LEU A 250 -8.43 -33.49 -32.58
C LEU A 250 -9.69 -33.54 -33.46
N GLY A 251 -9.52 -33.56 -34.79
CA GLY A 251 -10.60 -33.80 -35.75
C GLY A 251 -11.26 -35.15 -35.53
N TYR A 252 -10.48 -36.22 -35.35
CA TYR A 252 -11.00 -37.56 -35.05
C TYR A 252 -11.74 -37.59 -33.72
N ILE A 253 -11.23 -36.95 -32.66
CA ILE A 253 -11.93 -36.82 -31.37
C ILE A 253 -13.29 -36.15 -31.58
N LYS A 254 -13.33 -35.02 -32.31
CA LYS A 254 -14.58 -34.29 -32.59
C LYS A 254 -15.58 -35.18 -33.33
N THR A 255 -15.15 -35.89 -34.37
CA THR A 255 -16.02 -36.78 -35.16
C THR A 255 -16.52 -37.97 -34.36
N VAL A 256 -15.66 -38.61 -33.55
CA VAL A 256 -16.06 -39.71 -32.67
C VAL A 256 -17.10 -39.25 -31.65
N LEU A 257 -16.96 -38.04 -31.11
CA LEU A 257 -17.89 -37.48 -30.14
C LEU A 257 -19.20 -36.96 -30.74
N SER A 258 -19.22 -36.61 -32.04
CA SER A 258 -20.41 -36.13 -32.75
C SER A 258 -21.22 -37.23 -33.45
N THR A 259 -20.74 -38.49 -33.45
CA THR A 259 -21.36 -39.59 -34.21
C THR A 259 -21.85 -40.72 -33.29
N THR A 260 -23.04 -41.25 -33.60
CA THR A 260 -23.60 -42.44 -32.93
C THR A 260 -24.15 -43.44 -33.94
N LEU A 261 -24.14 -44.72 -33.58
CA LEU A 261 -24.77 -45.78 -34.40
C LEU A 261 -26.27 -45.82 -34.16
N ASP A 262 -27.04 -45.70 -35.23
CA ASP A 262 -28.42 -46.17 -35.20
C ASP A 262 -28.43 -47.69 -35.35
N THR A 263 -28.76 -48.39 -34.26
CA THR A 263 -28.84 -49.86 -34.23
C THR A 263 -30.01 -50.43 -35.03
N GLN A 264 -30.96 -49.59 -35.48
CA GLN A 264 -32.07 -50.00 -36.33
C GLN A 264 -31.78 -49.84 -37.83
N GLU A 265 -31.00 -48.82 -38.22
CA GLU A 265 -30.68 -48.49 -39.62
C GLU A 265 -29.25 -48.87 -40.07
N GLU A 266 -28.39 -49.36 -39.16
CA GLU A 266 -26.96 -49.65 -39.41
C GLU A 266 -26.18 -48.47 -40.03
N LYS A 267 -26.58 -47.22 -39.70
CA LYS A 267 -25.97 -45.99 -40.19
C LYS A 267 -25.37 -45.18 -39.05
N VAL A 268 -24.29 -44.46 -39.38
CA VAL A 268 -23.75 -43.42 -38.50
C VAL A 268 -24.63 -42.18 -38.64
N VAL A 269 -25.23 -41.74 -37.54
CA VAL A 269 -26.02 -40.53 -37.47
C VAL A 269 -25.22 -39.47 -36.73
N GLU A 270 -25.09 -38.29 -37.33
CA GLU A 270 -24.45 -37.13 -36.71
C GLU A 270 -25.45 -36.48 -35.74
N LYS A 271 -25.04 -36.30 -34.48
CA LYS A 271 -25.85 -35.65 -33.45
C LYS A 271 -25.69 -34.14 -33.50
N ASP A 272 -26.66 -33.45 -32.90
CA ASP A 272 -26.62 -32.01 -32.74
C ASP A 272 -25.32 -31.59 -32.03
N SER A 273 -24.57 -30.69 -32.66
CA SER A 273 -23.21 -30.30 -32.29
C SER A 273 -23.08 -29.67 -30.89
N ALA A 274 -24.21 -29.37 -30.24
CA ALA A 274 -24.30 -28.75 -28.91
C ALA A 274 -24.10 -29.72 -27.72
N CYS A 275 -24.12 -31.05 -27.91
CA CYS A 275 -23.97 -32.00 -26.79
C CYS A 275 -23.21 -33.28 -27.20
N TRP A 276 -22.01 -33.51 -26.62
CA TRP A 276 -21.32 -34.80 -26.77
C TRP A 276 -21.88 -35.81 -25.77
N SER A 277 -22.40 -36.93 -26.25
CA SER A 277 -22.96 -37.98 -25.40
C SER A 277 -21.89 -39.01 -25.06
N ILE A 278 -21.26 -38.89 -23.89
CA ILE A 278 -20.25 -39.85 -23.39
C ILE A 278 -20.91 -41.12 -22.79
N HIS A 279 -22.23 -41.12 -22.59
CA HIS A 279 -22.92 -42.23 -21.94
C HIS A 279 -22.93 -43.52 -22.78
N GLY A 280 -22.02 -44.43 -22.44
CA GLY A 280 -22.33 -45.86 -22.38
C GLY A 280 -22.13 -46.69 -23.64
N GLU A 281 -21.45 -46.19 -24.68
CA GLU A 281 -21.00 -47.03 -25.80
C GLU A 281 -19.52 -47.42 -25.59
N PRO A 282 -19.22 -48.66 -25.13
CA PRO A 282 -17.83 -49.10 -24.91
C PRO A 282 -16.97 -48.97 -26.16
N THR A 283 -17.59 -49.02 -27.35
CA THR A 283 -16.91 -48.90 -28.64
C THR A 283 -16.34 -47.49 -28.84
N THR A 284 -17.09 -46.45 -28.47
CA THR A 284 -16.66 -45.05 -28.54
C THR A 284 -15.52 -44.76 -27.56
N LEU A 285 -15.63 -45.22 -26.31
CA LEU A 285 -14.59 -45.02 -25.29
C LEU A 285 -13.28 -45.74 -25.65
N VAL A 286 -13.34 -46.98 -26.16
CA VAL A 286 -12.15 -47.72 -26.60
C VAL A 286 -11.50 -47.05 -27.82
N THR A 287 -12.31 -46.53 -28.74
CA THR A 287 -11.82 -45.77 -29.91
C THR A 287 -11.12 -44.48 -29.46
N LEU A 288 -11.73 -43.73 -28.53
CA LEU A 288 -11.13 -42.53 -27.95
C LEU A 288 -9.83 -42.85 -27.21
N ALA A 289 -9.78 -43.91 -26.40
CA ALA A 289 -8.56 -44.31 -25.69
C ALA A 289 -7.38 -44.54 -26.66
N LEU A 290 -7.63 -45.21 -27.79
CA LEU A 290 -6.62 -45.42 -28.83
C LEU A 290 -6.16 -44.12 -29.49
N ILE A 291 -7.06 -43.17 -29.72
CA ILE A 291 -6.71 -41.84 -30.25
C ILE A 291 -5.90 -41.05 -29.20
N PHE A 292 -6.29 -41.12 -27.93
CA PHE A 292 -5.64 -40.43 -26.81
C PHE A 292 -4.20 -40.90 -26.58
N ASN A 293 -3.88 -42.18 -26.84
CA ASN A 293 -2.50 -42.68 -26.81
C ASN A 293 -1.54 -41.89 -27.73
N TYR A 294 -2.02 -41.36 -28.86
CA TYR A 294 -1.22 -40.53 -29.77
C TYR A 294 -1.39 -39.03 -29.49
N PHE A 295 -2.53 -38.62 -28.94
CA PHE A 295 -2.85 -37.21 -28.66
C PHE A 295 -2.23 -36.70 -27.36
N ALA A 296 -2.24 -37.49 -26.29
CA ALA A 296 -1.80 -37.07 -24.96
C ALA A 296 -0.32 -36.63 -24.90
N PRO A 297 0.64 -37.35 -25.53
CA PRO A 297 2.04 -36.91 -25.54
C PRO A 297 2.25 -35.59 -26.29
N LEU A 298 1.41 -35.28 -27.29
CA LEU A 298 1.45 -34.01 -28.02
C LEU A 298 0.96 -32.85 -27.15
N MET A 299 -0.03 -33.08 -26.29
CA MET A 299 -0.57 -32.05 -25.38
C MET A 299 0.36 -31.69 -24.22
N CYS A 300 1.53 -32.32 -24.12
CA CYS A 300 2.60 -31.88 -23.22
C CYS A 300 3.51 -30.80 -23.85
N LYS A 301 3.39 -30.52 -25.16
CA LYS A 301 4.21 -29.53 -25.87
C LYS A 301 3.51 -28.17 -25.91
N VAL A 302 4.14 -27.16 -25.31
CA VAL A 302 3.65 -25.76 -25.27
C VAL A 302 3.11 -25.24 -26.59
N TYR A 303 3.86 -25.43 -27.69
CA TYR A 303 3.46 -24.93 -29.01
C TYR A 303 2.12 -25.51 -29.45
N LEU A 304 1.91 -26.82 -29.25
CA LEU A 304 0.69 -27.52 -29.67
C LEU A 304 -0.50 -27.17 -28.76
N VAL A 305 -0.25 -26.97 -27.47
CA VAL A 305 -1.29 -26.51 -26.54
C VAL A 305 -1.78 -25.11 -26.91
N GLU A 306 -0.88 -24.19 -27.24
CA GLU A 306 -1.21 -22.81 -27.60
C GLU A 306 -1.87 -22.71 -28.99
N ASP A 307 -1.35 -23.42 -29.99
CA ASP A 307 -1.85 -23.35 -31.37
C ASP A 307 -3.09 -24.21 -31.64
N VAL A 308 -3.18 -25.39 -31.04
CA VAL A 308 -4.22 -26.38 -31.35
C VAL A 308 -5.29 -26.40 -30.26
N LEU A 309 -4.92 -26.75 -29.03
CA LEU A 309 -5.90 -26.98 -27.96
C LEU A 309 -6.58 -25.68 -27.52
N MET A 310 -5.82 -24.62 -27.26
CA MET A 310 -6.35 -23.34 -26.81
C MET A 310 -7.30 -22.76 -27.87
N ASN A 311 -6.89 -22.71 -29.15
CA ASN A 311 -7.73 -22.21 -30.23
C ASN A 311 -9.00 -23.06 -30.45
N PHE A 312 -8.91 -24.38 -30.31
CA PHE A 312 -10.08 -25.26 -30.35
C PHE A 312 -11.08 -24.95 -29.24
N LEU A 313 -10.59 -24.82 -27.99
CA LEU A 313 -11.44 -24.50 -26.84
C LEU A 313 -12.05 -23.10 -26.94
N LEU A 314 -11.32 -22.13 -27.49
CA LEU A 314 -11.82 -20.78 -27.78
C LEU A 314 -12.92 -20.84 -28.86
N GLY A 315 -12.72 -21.62 -29.93
CA GLY A 315 -13.72 -21.84 -30.97
C GLY A 315 -15.03 -22.46 -30.45
N ILE A 316 -15.00 -23.31 -29.42
CA ILE A 316 -16.21 -23.82 -28.76
C ILE A 316 -17.03 -22.68 -28.11
N LEU A 317 -16.37 -21.61 -27.65
CA LEU A 317 -16.99 -20.47 -26.99
C LEU A 317 -17.48 -19.38 -27.95
N GLU A 318 -17.08 -19.40 -29.23
CA GLU A 318 -17.46 -18.40 -30.24
C GLU A 318 -18.95 -18.44 -30.62
N GLY A 319 -19.66 -19.55 -30.32
CA GLY A 319 -21.10 -19.72 -30.60
C GLY A 319 -22.04 -18.79 -29.81
N GLY A 320 -21.51 -18.05 -28.82
CA GLY A 320 -22.29 -17.17 -27.94
C GLY A 320 -23.08 -17.96 -26.89
N GLY A 321 -23.08 -17.45 -25.65
CA GLY A 321 -23.78 -18.06 -24.52
C GLY A 321 -23.18 -17.70 -23.17
N SER A 322 -23.88 -18.02 -22.08
CA SER A 322 -23.28 -18.03 -20.73
C SER A 322 -22.25 -19.16 -20.66
N VAL A 323 -21.25 -19.05 -19.78
CA VAL A 323 -20.33 -20.18 -19.49
C VAL A 323 -21.11 -21.42 -18.99
N ASP A 324 -22.32 -21.23 -18.46
CA ASP A 324 -23.26 -22.30 -18.09
C ASP A 324 -23.73 -23.17 -19.27
N GLU A 325 -23.63 -22.67 -20.50
CA GLU A 325 -24.22 -23.26 -21.72
C GLU A 325 -23.21 -24.07 -22.55
N HIS A 326 -21.96 -24.23 -22.07
CA HIS A 326 -20.91 -24.97 -22.79
C HIS A 326 -20.52 -26.30 -22.09
N PRO A 327 -21.37 -27.35 -22.15
CA PRO A 327 -21.06 -28.65 -21.55
C PRO A 327 -19.86 -29.34 -22.20
N LEU A 328 -19.54 -29.00 -23.46
CA LEU A 328 -18.48 -29.64 -24.25
C LEU A 328 -17.09 -29.51 -23.63
N ILE A 329 -16.78 -28.36 -23.03
CA ILE A 329 -15.48 -28.15 -22.36
C ILE A 329 -15.38 -29.02 -21.11
N GLN A 330 -16.46 -29.14 -20.34
CA GLN A 330 -16.47 -30.02 -19.15
C GLN A 330 -16.29 -31.48 -19.56
N GLN A 331 -17.04 -31.91 -20.57
CA GLN A 331 -16.98 -33.26 -21.14
C GLN A 331 -15.59 -33.61 -21.69
N LEU A 332 -14.91 -32.65 -22.36
CA LEU A 332 -13.54 -32.86 -22.83
C LEU A 332 -12.56 -33.03 -21.67
N LEU A 333 -12.70 -32.22 -20.62
CA LEU A 333 -11.85 -32.32 -19.43
C LEU A 333 -12.11 -33.64 -18.68
N ASP A 334 -13.36 -34.10 -18.60
CA ASP A 334 -13.68 -35.43 -18.07
C ASP A 334 -12.94 -36.53 -18.84
N LEU A 335 -12.88 -36.43 -20.18
CA LEU A 335 -12.13 -37.37 -21.02
C LEU A 335 -10.62 -37.27 -20.80
N PHE A 336 -10.07 -36.06 -20.64
CA PHE A 336 -8.63 -35.89 -20.35
C PHE A 336 -8.26 -36.61 -19.06
N TRP A 337 -9.00 -36.37 -17.98
CA TRP A 337 -8.79 -37.03 -16.69
C TRP A 337 -9.15 -38.51 -16.66
N LEU A 338 -9.83 -39.04 -17.69
CA LEU A 338 -10.19 -40.45 -17.81
C LEU A 338 -9.20 -41.24 -18.67
N LEU A 339 -8.67 -40.63 -19.73
CA LEU A 339 -7.94 -41.33 -20.81
C LEU A 339 -6.44 -41.01 -20.88
N MET A 340 -5.99 -39.89 -20.29
CA MET A 340 -4.57 -39.52 -20.25
C MET A 340 -3.94 -39.94 -18.92
N GLU A 341 -2.62 -40.07 -18.88
CA GLU A 341 -1.88 -40.28 -17.64
C GLU A 341 -1.83 -39.00 -16.78
N ASP A 342 -1.72 -39.13 -15.45
CA ASP A 342 -1.77 -38.00 -14.52
C ASP A 342 -0.74 -36.90 -14.88
N TYR A 343 0.50 -37.27 -15.23
CA TYR A 343 1.52 -36.29 -15.58
C TYR A 343 1.19 -35.56 -16.90
N GLU A 344 0.52 -36.21 -17.85
CA GLU A 344 0.17 -35.63 -19.15
C GLU A 344 -0.95 -34.60 -18.99
N VAL A 345 -2.00 -34.92 -18.22
CA VAL A 345 -3.09 -33.96 -17.93
C VAL A 345 -2.55 -32.79 -17.14
N ASN A 346 -1.70 -33.06 -16.16
CA ASN A 346 -1.10 -32.04 -15.31
C ASN A 346 -0.26 -31.05 -16.14
N GLU A 347 0.60 -31.55 -17.03
CA GLU A 347 1.42 -30.69 -17.90
C GLU A 347 0.56 -29.95 -18.93
N CYS A 348 -0.42 -30.62 -19.56
CA CYS A 348 -1.37 -30.02 -20.48
C CYS A 348 -2.14 -28.85 -19.85
N LEU A 349 -2.73 -29.07 -18.67
CA LEU A 349 -3.48 -28.03 -17.93
C LEU A 349 -2.58 -26.89 -17.49
N LYS A 350 -1.35 -27.18 -17.04
CA LYS A 350 -0.37 -26.16 -16.66
C LYS A 350 -0.02 -25.28 -17.84
N GLN A 351 0.32 -25.87 -18.99
CA GLN A 351 0.68 -25.12 -20.18
C GLN A 351 -0.50 -24.34 -20.77
N LEU A 352 -1.70 -24.93 -20.76
CA LEU A 352 -2.93 -24.26 -21.20
C LEU A 352 -3.21 -23.03 -20.35
N MET A 353 -3.14 -23.17 -19.01
CA MET A 353 -3.38 -22.06 -18.10
C MET A 353 -2.31 -20.98 -18.25
N MET A 354 -1.03 -21.33 -18.27
CA MET A 354 0.06 -20.38 -18.46
C MET A 354 -0.04 -19.64 -19.81
N SER A 355 -0.48 -20.31 -20.87
CA SER A 355 -0.70 -19.70 -22.17
C SER A 355 -1.91 -18.76 -22.16
N LEU A 356 -3.01 -19.11 -21.50
CA LEU A 356 -4.16 -18.22 -21.31
C LEU A 356 -3.81 -16.97 -20.49
N LEU A 357 -3.02 -17.13 -19.44
CA LEU A 357 -2.57 -16.02 -18.59
C LEU A 357 -1.65 -15.08 -19.37
N ARG A 358 -0.74 -15.63 -20.17
CA ARG A 358 0.10 -14.86 -21.09
C ARG A 358 -0.76 -14.12 -22.11
N ALA A 359 -1.67 -14.83 -22.78
CA ALA A 359 -2.56 -14.26 -23.77
C ALA A 359 -3.45 -13.15 -23.18
N TYR A 360 -3.97 -13.33 -21.96
CA TYR A 360 -4.69 -12.30 -21.23
C TYR A 360 -3.81 -11.10 -20.89
N ARG A 361 -2.65 -11.35 -20.25
CA ARG A 361 -1.75 -10.32 -19.74
C ARG A 361 -1.14 -9.52 -20.89
N PHE A 362 -0.94 -10.11 -22.06
CA PHE A 362 -0.28 -9.46 -23.19
C PHE A 362 -1.17 -9.30 -24.42
N SER A 363 -2.49 -9.43 -24.23
CA SER A 363 -3.45 -9.12 -25.28
C SER A 363 -3.31 -7.65 -25.68
N PRO A 364 -3.30 -7.32 -26.99
CA PRO A 364 -3.47 -5.95 -27.43
C PRO A 364 -4.79 -5.42 -26.86
N ILE A 365 -4.76 -4.21 -26.32
CA ILE A 365 -5.95 -3.58 -25.77
C ILE A 365 -6.69 -2.91 -26.91
N ILE A 366 -7.60 -3.69 -27.49
CA ILE A 366 -8.64 -3.15 -28.36
C ILE A 366 -9.74 -2.53 -27.52
N PRO A 367 -10.45 -1.50 -28.01
CA PRO A 367 -11.40 -0.75 -27.22
C PRO A 367 -12.42 -1.63 -26.49
N ASP A 368 -12.91 -2.71 -27.10
CA ASP A 368 -13.96 -3.58 -26.55
C ASP A 368 -13.46 -4.62 -25.52
N LEU A 369 -12.15 -4.72 -25.27
CA LEU A 369 -11.52 -5.75 -24.43
C LEU A 369 -11.92 -7.19 -24.83
N GLY A 370 -12.34 -7.40 -26.09
CA GLY A 370 -12.96 -8.65 -26.53
C GLY A 370 -12.09 -9.88 -26.28
N PHE A 371 -10.79 -9.79 -26.57
CA PHE A 371 -9.83 -10.86 -26.33
C PHE A 371 -9.69 -11.21 -24.84
N GLN A 372 -9.57 -10.21 -23.96
CA GLN A 372 -9.46 -10.44 -22.51
C GLN A 372 -10.71 -11.13 -21.96
N ILE A 373 -11.89 -10.68 -22.39
CA ILE A 373 -13.17 -11.30 -22.03
C ILE A 373 -13.21 -12.75 -22.50
N HIS A 374 -12.76 -13.03 -23.73
CA HIS A 374 -12.77 -14.37 -24.30
C HIS A 374 -11.83 -15.33 -23.54
N TYR A 375 -10.60 -14.89 -23.22
CA TYR A 375 -9.67 -15.68 -22.40
C TYR A 375 -10.22 -15.93 -20.99
N LEU A 376 -10.82 -14.92 -20.34
CA LEU A 376 -11.44 -15.09 -19.02
C LEU A 376 -12.64 -16.05 -19.05
N ARG A 377 -13.46 -16.03 -20.10
CA ARG A 377 -14.56 -16.99 -20.27
C ARG A 377 -14.04 -18.42 -20.35
N LEU A 378 -12.96 -18.66 -21.11
CA LEU A 378 -12.34 -19.97 -21.19
C LEU A 378 -11.73 -20.39 -19.84
N THR A 379 -11.04 -19.47 -19.15
CA THR A 379 -10.53 -19.73 -17.79
C THR A 379 -11.67 -20.12 -16.85
N THR A 380 -12.78 -19.38 -16.85
CA THR A 380 -13.97 -19.71 -16.05
C THR A 380 -14.56 -21.08 -16.42
N ALA A 381 -14.60 -21.43 -17.70
CA ALA A 381 -15.07 -22.74 -18.15
C ALA A 381 -14.16 -23.86 -17.61
N ILE A 382 -12.84 -23.74 -17.78
CA ILE A 382 -11.88 -24.74 -17.27
C ILE A 382 -11.98 -24.89 -15.75
N LEU A 383 -12.12 -23.78 -15.03
CA LEU A 383 -12.21 -23.78 -13.56
C LEU A 383 -13.56 -24.25 -13.01
N ARG A 384 -14.59 -24.44 -13.84
CA ARG A 384 -15.81 -25.13 -13.40
C ARG A 384 -15.58 -26.62 -13.18
N HIS A 385 -14.67 -27.22 -13.94
CA HIS A 385 -14.34 -28.63 -13.81
C HIS A 385 -13.55 -28.87 -12.51
N GLU A 386 -14.09 -29.69 -11.60
CA GLU A 386 -13.58 -29.84 -10.23
C GLU A 386 -12.13 -30.30 -10.18
N LYS A 387 -11.78 -31.41 -10.85
CA LYS A 387 -10.41 -31.96 -10.81
C LYS A 387 -9.39 -30.98 -11.40
N SER A 388 -9.73 -30.36 -12.54
CA SER A 388 -8.86 -29.36 -13.18
C SER A 388 -8.67 -28.14 -12.30
N ARG A 389 -9.75 -27.62 -11.69
CA ARG A 389 -9.69 -26.48 -10.77
C ARG A 389 -8.76 -26.77 -9.59
N LYS A 390 -8.92 -27.91 -8.92
CA LYS A 390 -8.10 -28.27 -7.76
C LYS A 390 -6.62 -28.42 -8.14
N TYR A 391 -6.32 -29.11 -9.24
CA TYR A 391 -4.94 -29.21 -9.74
C TYR A 391 -4.33 -27.83 -10.02
N LEU A 392 -5.07 -26.98 -10.73
CA LEU A 392 -4.61 -25.64 -11.09
C LEU A 392 -4.42 -24.74 -9.85
N LEU A 393 -5.34 -24.78 -8.88
CA LEU A 393 -5.20 -24.05 -7.60
C LEU A 393 -3.95 -24.49 -6.82
N SER A 394 -3.67 -25.78 -6.80
CA SER A 394 -2.54 -26.33 -6.05
C SER A 394 -1.19 -26.02 -6.69
N ASN A 395 -1.11 -25.94 -8.03
CA ASN A 395 0.17 -25.97 -8.74
C ASN A 395 0.46 -24.74 -9.63
N VAL A 396 -0.57 -23.99 -10.05
CA VAL A 396 -0.42 -22.99 -11.13
C VAL A 396 -1.02 -21.63 -10.76
N LEU A 397 -2.23 -21.62 -10.20
CA LEU A 397 -3.02 -20.41 -9.99
C LEU A 397 -2.71 -19.73 -8.66
N TYR A 398 -1.88 -18.71 -8.73
CA TYR A 398 -1.83 -17.64 -7.75
C TYR A 398 -1.70 -16.28 -8.47
N LEU A 399 -2.68 -15.95 -9.31
CA LEU A 399 -2.53 -14.83 -10.24
C LEU A 399 -3.60 -13.77 -10.01
N PHE A 400 -3.12 -12.61 -9.58
CA PHE A 400 -3.88 -11.38 -9.50
C PHE A 400 -4.06 -10.83 -10.92
N ILE A 401 -5.22 -11.11 -11.49
CA ILE A 401 -5.54 -10.65 -12.84
C ILE A 401 -5.92 -9.17 -12.77
N GLY A 402 -5.02 -8.28 -13.20
CA GLY A 402 -5.28 -6.83 -13.28
C GLY A 402 -5.95 -6.40 -14.58
N VAL A 403 -6.67 -5.26 -14.53
CA VAL A 403 -7.09 -4.55 -15.76
C VAL A 403 -5.91 -3.69 -16.20
N LYS A 404 -5.67 -3.52 -17.50
CA LYS A 404 -4.53 -2.76 -18.02
C LYS A 404 -4.88 -1.33 -18.45
N GLU A 405 -3.88 -0.46 -18.50
CA GLU A 405 -3.96 0.98 -18.84
C GLU A 405 -3.81 1.29 -20.36
N ALA A 406 -3.55 0.30 -21.23
CA ALA A 406 -3.32 0.59 -22.67
C ALA A 406 -4.63 0.84 -23.47
N GLY A 407 -4.53 1.41 -24.67
CA GLY A 407 -5.68 1.66 -25.57
C GLY A 407 -6.63 2.79 -25.13
N LEU A 408 -6.29 3.55 -24.09
CA LEU A 408 -7.14 4.63 -23.56
C LEU A 408 -7.37 5.77 -24.55
N GLU A 409 -6.45 5.99 -25.49
CA GLU A 409 -6.59 7.04 -26.51
C GLU A 409 -7.79 6.78 -27.44
N GLU A 410 -8.02 5.54 -27.84
CA GLU A 410 -9.17 5.16 -28.67
C GLU A 410 -10.48 5.19 -27.86
N LEU A 411 -10.43 4.84 -26.58
CA LEU A 411 -11.58 4.81 -25.67
C LEU A 411 -12.04 6.20 -25.23
N ILE A 412 -11.08 7.10 -24.98
CA ILE A 412 -11.27 8.48 -24.55
C ILE A 412 -10.53 9.39 -25.54
N PRO A 413 -11.12 9.65 -26.73
CA PRO A 413 -10.49 10.49 -27.75
C PRO A 413 -10.35 11.94 -27.28
N THR A 414 -11.34 12.43 -26.54
CA THR A 414 -11.39 13.79 -25.99
C THR A 414 -11.08 13.76 -24.50
N THR A 415 -10.00 14.39 -24.11
CA THR A 415 -9.55 14.58 -22.73
C THR A 415 -10.12 15.87 -22.14
N TRP A 416 -10.18 15.92 -20.82
CA TRP A 416 -10.60 17.10 -20.08
C TRP A 416 -9.95 17.12 -18.70
N TRP A 417 -9.69 18.32 -18.20
CA TRP A 417 -9.19 18.61 -16.86
C TRP A 417 -9.75 19.98 -16.42
N PRO A 418 -9.86 20.23 -15.12
CA PRO A 418 -10.25 21.55 -14.63
C PRO A 418 -9.22 22.61 -15.08
N THR A 419 -9.70 23.73 -15.63
CA THR A 419 -8.86 24.86 -16.10
C THR A 419 -8.89 26.05 -15.15
N ARG A 420 -9.84 26.04 -14.21
CA ARG A 420 -10.06 27.07 -13.19
C ARG A 420 -9.90 26.44 -11.82
N PHE A 421 -8.72 26.61 -11.25
CA PHE A 421 -8.44 26.23 -9.89
C PHE A 421 -8.74 27.42 -8.99
N ASP A 422 -9.61 27.22 -8.00
CA ASP A 422 -9.84 28.23 -6.99
C ASP A 422 -8.58 28.37 -6.11
N LYS A 423 -8.39 29.52 -5.46
CA LYS A 423 -7.22 29.79 -4.57
C LYS A 423 -7.15 28.89 -3.33
N GLU A 424 -8.04 27.89 -3.24
CA GLU A 424 -8.21 26.93 -2.15
C GLU A 424 -8.27 25.47 -2.64
N GLY A 425 -7.99 25.19 -3.92
CA GLY A 425 -7.89 23.81 -4.45
C GLY A 425 -9.20 23.00 -4.38
N LYS A 426 -10.35 23.66 -4.24
CA LYS A 426 -11.67 23.02 -4.33
C LYS A 426 -12.30 23.33 -5.68
N ASP A 427 -12.78 22.29 -6.35
CA ASP A 427 -13.70 22.42 -7.47
C ASP A 427 -14.95 23.13 -6.98
N GLU A 428 -15.25 24.34 -7.48
CA GLU A 428 -16.58 24.91 -7.30
C GLU A 428 -17.61 23.94 -7.89
N MET A 429 -18.60 23.55 -7.08
CA MET A 429 -19.86 23.05 -7.62
C MET A 429 -20.45 24.13 -8.54
N GLU A 430 -20.47 23.83 -9.83
CA GLU A 430 -21.33 24.42 -10.86
C GLU A 430 -21.27 25.95 -11.06
N SER A 431 -20.32 26.34 -11.91
CA SER A 431 -20.49 27.14 -13.14
C SER A 431 -21.64 28.17 -13.23
N LYS A 432 -21.27 29.46 -13.17
CA LYS A 432 -21.99 30.52 -13.92
C LYS A 432 -21.26 31.00 -15.19
N ASP A 433 -19.96 30.71 -15.36
CA ASP A 433 -19.12 31.28 -16.43
C ASP A 433 -18.36 30.24 -17.30
N GLU A 434 -18.91 29.04 -17.50
CA GLU A 434 -18.27 28.00 -18.36
C GLU A 434 -18.65 28.15 -19.85
N SER A 435 -17.64 28.22 -20.72
CA SER A 435 -17.82 28.30 -22.19
C SER A 435 -18.63 27.12 -22.74
N ALA A 436 -19.40 27.33 -23.80
CA ALA A 436 -20.14 26.26 -24.46
C ALA A 436 -19.23 25.16 -25.03
N GLU A 437 -18.03 25.52 -25.49
CA GLU A 437 -17.04 24.58 -26.02
C GLU A 437 -16.44 23.70 -24.90
N GLU A 438 -16.13 24.31 -23.76
CA GLU A 438 -15.56 23.62 -22.60
C GLU A 438 -16.56 22.62 -22.01
N ARG A 439 -17.85 23.01 -21.92
CA ARG A 439 -18.95 22.11 -21.55
C ARG A 439 -19.08 20.93 -22.52
N LEU A 440 -18.92 21.15 -23.82
CA LEU A 440 -19.01 20.08 -24.81
C LEU A 440 -17.84 19.08 -24.67
N ARG A 441 -16.61 19.59 -24.46
CA ARG A 441 -15.42 18.76 -24.21
C ARG A 441 -15.56 17.94 -22.92
N ARG A 442 -16.00 18.56 -21.82
CA ARG A 442 -16.25 17.86 -20.54
C ARG A 442 -17.23 16.71 -20.71
N ARG A 443 -18.39 16.96 -21.35
CA ARG A 443 -19.38 15.90 -21.62
C ARG A 443 -18.85 14.80 -22.52
N ALA A 444 -17.97 15.11 -23.47
CA ALA A 444 -17.34 14.10 -24.33
C ALA A 444 -16.37 13.20 -23.55
N TYR A 445 -15.56 13.80 -22.67
CA TYR A 445 -14.67 13.11 -21.75
C TYR A 445 -15.46 12.22 -20.77
N GLU A 446 -16.48 12.76 -20.09
CA GLU A 446 -17.36 12.01 -19.17
C GLU A 446 -18.00 10.79 -19.85
N ARG A 447 -18.47 10.94 -21.09
CA ARG A 447 -18.96 9.79 -21.89
C ARG A 447 -17.87 8.76 -22.17
N GLY A 448 -16.62 9.18 -22.40
CA GLY A 448 -15.46 8.30 -22.53
C GLY A 448 -15.20 7.52 -21.25
N CYS A 449 -15.13 8.20 -20.10
CA CYS A 449 -14.97 7.58 -18.79
C CYS A 449 -16.08 6.56 -18.49
N GLN A 450 -17.34 6.89 -18.81
CA GLN A 450 -18.46 5.96 -18.59
C GLN A 450 -18.38 4.71 -19.49
N ARG A 451 -17.92 4.84 -20.74
CA ARG A 451 -17.68 3.69 -21.62
C ARG A 451 -16.58 2.80 -21.07
N LEU A 452 -15.48 3.41 -20.59
CA LEU A 452 -14.38 2.69 -19.95
C LEU A 452 -14.89 1.91 -18.73
N LYS A 453 -15.62 2.58 -17.82
CA LYS A 453 -16.19 1.95 -16.61
C LYS A 453 -17.04 0.72 -16.94
N LYS A 454 -17.99 0.83 -17.87
CA LYS A 454 -18.86 -0.30 -18.27
C LYS A 454 -18.09 -1.49 -18.84
N ARG A 455 -17.00 -1.25 -19.59
CA ARG A 455 -16.18 -2.33 -20.16
C ARG A 455 -15.34 -3.02 -19.09
N ILE A 456 -14.82 -2.26 -18.14
CA ILE A 456 -14.08 -2.77 -16.98
C ILE A 456 -15.00 -3.62 -16.10
N GLU A 457 -16.23 -3.18 -15.84
CA GLU A 457 -17.23 -3.94 -15.04
C GLU A 457 -17.40 -5.38 -15.56
N VAL A 458 -17.51 -5.60 -16.87
CA VAL A 458 -17.65 -6.95 -17.46
C VAL A 458 -16.43 -7.84 -17.15
N VAL A 459 -15.23 -7.27 -17.24
CA VAL A 459 -13.98 -7.99 -16.93
C VAL A 459 -13.90 -8.30 -15.43
N GLU A 460 -14.28 -7.36 -14.58
CA GLU A 460 -14.30 -7.54 -13.13
C GLU A 460 -15.32 -8.59 -12.69
N GLU A 461 -16.51 -8.62 -13.30
CA GLU A 461 -17.53 -9.64 -13.03
C GLU A 461 -17.02 -11.04 -13.32
N LEU A 462 -16.34 -11.25 -14.46
CA LEU A 462 -15.72 -12.54 -14.79
C LEU A 462 -14.61 -12.92 -13.80
N GLN A 463 -13.79 -11.96 -13.37
CA GLN A 463 -12.76 -12.20 -12.36
C GLN A 463 -13.36 -12.55 -10.99
N VAL A 464 -14.46 -11.91 -10.59
CA VAL A 464 -15.19 -12.27 -9.38
C VAL A 464 -15.81 -13.67 -9.51
N GLN A 465 -16.30 -14.07 -10.69
CA GLN A 465 -16.78 -15.44 -10.93
C GLN A 465 -15.65 -16.48 -10.77
N ILE A 466 -14.46 -16.19 -11.30
CA ILE A 466 -13.27 -17.04 -11.10
C ILE A 466 -12.95 -17.16 -9.60
N LEU A 467 -12.93 -16.05 -8.86
CA LEU A 467 -12.70 -16.09 -7.41
C LEU A 467 -13.77 -16.87 -6.66
N LYS A 468 -15.04 -16.78 -7.09
CA LYS A 468 -16.11 -17.59 -6.51
C LYS A 468 -15.83 -19.08 -6.71
N LEU A 469 -15.42 -19.51 -7.90
CA LEU A 469 -15.05 -20.90 -8.15
C LEU A 469 -13.88 -21.35 -7.25
N MET A 470 -12.87 -20.49 -7.08
CA MET A 470 -11.71 -20.76 -6.20
C MET A 470 -12.08 -20.83 -4.71
N LEU A 471 -13.11 -20.09 -4.29
CA LEU A 471 -13.63 -20.06 -2.91
C LEU A 471 -14.76 -21.06 -2.64
N ASN A 472 -15.01 -21.99 -3.56
CA ASN A 472 -16.03 -23.01 -3.39
C ASN A 472 -15.67 -23.99 -2.26
N ASN A 473 -16.66 -24.29 -1.40
CA ASN A 473 -16.53 -25.20 -0.26
C ASN A 473 -17.46 -26.43 -0.35
N LYS A 474 -18.18 -26.58 -1.47
CA LYS A 474 -19.14 -27.68 -1.68
C LYS A 474 -18.51 -28.89 -2.38
N ASP A 475 -17.28 -28.78 -2.86
CA ASP A 475 -16.60 -29.76 -3.72
C ASP A 475 -15.68 -30.72 -2.95
N LYS A 476 -16.18 -31.30 -1.85
CA LYS A 476 -15.41 -32.22 -0.98
C LYS A 476 -15.24 -33.64 -1.55
N GLY A 477 -15.82 -33.94 -2.71
CA GLY A 477 -15.93 -35.30 -3.23
C GLY A 477 -14.61 -35.99 -3.59
N THR A 478 -13.54 -35.22 -3.81
CA THR A 478 -12.25 -35.72 -4.32
C THR A 478 -11.03 -35.35 -3.45
N GLY A 479 -11.24 -34.89 -2.21
CA GLY A 479 -10.19 -34.40 -1.31
C GLY A 479 -10.57 -33.08 -0.65
N GLU A 480 -9.59 -32.25 -0.29
CA GLU A 480 -9.83 -30.92 0.30
C GLU A 480 -10.70 -30.05 -0.63
N ALA A 481 -11.55 -29.19 -0.03
CA ALA A 481 -12.37 -28.26 -0.79
C ALA A 481 -11.50 -27.16 -1.43
N SER A 482 -11.93 -26.62 -2.58
CA SER A 482 -11.16 -25.61 -3.33
C SER A 482 -10.79 -24.40 -2.47
N ARG A 483 -11.69 -23.99 -1.56
CA ARG A 483 -11.47 -22.87 -0.64
C ARG A 483 -10.25 -23.06 0.27
N TYR A 484 -10.00 -24.27 0.79
CA TYR A 484 -8.85 -24.49 1.67
C TYR A 484 -7.52 -24.46 0.92
N ILE A 485 -7.50 -25.01 -0.30
CA ILE A 485 -6.34 -24.90 -1.19
C ILE A 485 -6.04 -23.42 -1.46
N PHE A 486 -7.06 -22.63 -1.80
CA PHE A 486 -6.92 -21.18 -1.96
C PHE A 486 -6.42 -20.50 -0.69
N LEU A 487 -7.02 -20.77 0.46
CA LEU A 487 -6.67 -20.16 1.74
C LEU A 487 -5.21 -20.43 2.11
N ASN A 488 -4.74 -21.68 1.98
CA ASN A 488 -3.35 -22.04 2.27
C ASN A 488 -2.36 -21.29 1.36
N LYS A 489 -2.67 -21.20 0.05
CA LYS A 489 -1.87 -20.40 -0.90
C LYS A 489 -1.93 -18.90 -0.56
N PHE A 490 -3.10 -18.38 -0.19
CA PHE A 490 -3.27 -16.98 0.20
C PHE A 490 -2.46 -16.64 1.45
N ARG A 491 -2.47 -17.50 2.48
CA ARG A 491 -1.61 -17.32 3.67
C ARG A 491 -0.13 -17.38 3.32
N LYS A 492 0.31 -18.32 2.47
CA LYS A 492 1.71 -18.39 2.03
C LYS A 492 2.17 -17.12 1.31
N PHE A 493 1.34 -16.57 0.42
CA PHE A 493 1.63 -15.28 -0.20
C PHE A 493 1.75 -14.14 0.81
N LEU A 494 0.86 -14.07 1.80
CA LEU A 494 0.94 -13.04 2.83
C LEU A 494 2.21 -13.19 3.67
N GLN A 495 2.65 -14.42 3.94
CA GLN A 495 3.93 -14.71 4.62
C GLN A 495 5.13 -14.20 3.82
N GLU A 496 5.15 -14.44 2.50
CA GLU A 496 6.20 -13.98 1.60
C GLU A 496 6.27 -12.44 1.55
N ASN A 497 5.12 -11.76 1.60
CA ASN A 497 5.05 -10.29 1.61
C ASN A 497 5.35 -9.68 2.99
N ALA A 498 5.02 -10.36 4.08
CA ALA A 498 5.30 -9.88 5.44
C ALA A 498 6.79 -9.95 5.78
N SER A 499 7.49 -10.99 5.29
CA SER A 499 8.87 -11.28 5.70
C SER A 499 9.93 -10.35 5.07
N ASN A 500 9.57 -9.47 4.12
CA ASN A 500 10.51 -8.69 3.27
C ASN A 500 11.64 -9.52 2.59
N ARG A 501 11.65 -10.86 2.74
CA ARG A 501 12.70 -11.79 2.27
C ARG A 501 12.53 -12.20 0.81
N GLY A 502 11.40 -11.90 0.18
CA GLY A 502 11.22 -12.01 -1.27
C GLY A 502 11.22 -10.62 -1.90
N HIS A 503 11.75 -10.45 -3.11
CA HIS A 503 11.49 -9.28 -3.94
C HIS A 503 9.98 -9.22 -4.21
N PRO A 504 9.17 -8.37 -3.54
CA PRO A 504 7.70 -8.43 -3.64
C PRO A 504 7.20 -8.02 -5.03
N THR A 505 8.09 -7.42 -5.82
CA THR A 505 7.84 -6.82 -7.13
C THR A 505 8.03 -7.78 -8.31
N ALA A 506 8.59 -8.98 -8.11
CA ALA A 506 8.86 -9.89 -9.22
C ALA A 506 7.60 -10.63 -9.73
N LEU A 507 6.65 -10.95 -8.84
CA LEU A 507 5.50 -11.79 -9.20
C LEU A 507 4.21 -11.00 -9.51
N CYS A 508 4.03 -9.82 -8.91
CA CYS A 508 2.82 -9.01 -9.11
C CYS A 508 3.07 -7.49 -9.02
N PRO A 509 2.78 -6.73 -10.09
CA PRO A 509 2.71 -5.27 -10.02
C PRO A 509 1.78 -4.79 -8.91
N PRO A 510 2.19 -3.80 -8.10
CA PRO A 510 1.43 -3.40 -6.92
C PRO A 510 -0.02 -2.93 -7.17
N GLU A 511 -0.30 -2.44 -8.38
CA GLU A 511 -1.61 -1.97 -8.82
C GLU A 511 -2.64 -3.11 -8.86
N TYR A 512 -2.19 -4.33 -9.16
CA TYR A 512 -3.06 -5.49 -9.24
C TYR A 512 -3.51 -5.99 -7.88
N MET A 513 -2.74 -5.71 -6.81
CA MET A 513 -3.14 -6.05 -5.44
C MET A 513 -4.37 -5.25 -5.00
N VAL A 514 -4.44 -3.97 -5.38
CA VAL A 514 -5.61 -3.11 -5.10
C VAL A 514 -6.85 -3.68 -5.78
N CYS A 515 -6.77 -3.93 -7.08
CA CYS A 515 -7.90 -4.47 -7.82
C CYS A 515 -8.32 -5.87 -7.34
N PHE A 516 -7.35 -6.71 -6.96
CA PHE A 516 -7.64 -8.03 -6.38
C PHE A 516 -8.36 -7.92 -5.03
N LEU A 517 -7.93 -7.03 -4.13
CA LEU A 517 -8.59 -6.81 -2.84
C LEU A 517 -10.10 -6.59 -3.01
N HIS A 518 -10.49 -5.67 -3.89
CA HIS A 518 -11.90 -5.34 -4.14
C HIS A 518 -12.71 -6.54 -4.64
N ARG A 519 -12.13 -7.33 -5.55
CA ARG A 519 -12.80 -8.52 -6.11
C ARG A 519 -12.90 -9.64 -5.08
N LEU A 520 -11.88 -9.80 -4.25
CA LEU A 520 -11.88 -10.76 -3.13
C LEU A 520 -12.94 -10.37 -2.08
N ILE A 521 -13.03 -9.09 -1.71
CA ILE A 521 -14.10 -8.57 -0.83
C ILE A 521 -15.48 -8.91 -1.41
N THR A 522 -15.69 -8.63 -2.69
CA THR A 522 -16.96 -8.93 -3.38
C THR A 522 -17.30 -10.43 -3.34
N ALA A 523 -16.32 -11.29 -3.61
CA ALA A 523 -16.51 -12.75 -3.57
C ALA A 523 -16.81 -13.28 -2.16
N VAL A 524 -16.08 -12.79 -1.14
CA VAL A 524 -16.28 -13.17 0.26
C VAL A 524 -17.65 -12.73 0.76
N ARG A 525 -18.06 -11.48 0.50
CA ARG A 525 -19.40 -10.97 0.87
C ARG A 525 -20.52 -11.81 0.24
N SER A 526 -20.36 -12.19 -1.03
CA SER A 526 -21.33 -13.07 -1.71
C SER A 526 -21.51 -14.42 -1.02
N TYR A 527 -20.43 -15.06 -0.55
CA TYR A 527 -20.53 -16.33 0.18
C TYR A 527 -21.07 -16.14 1.60
N TRP A 528 -20.67 -15.06 2.27
CA TRP A 528 -21.16 -14.70 3.60
C TRP A 528 -22.68 -14.51 3.60
N ASP A 529 -23.22 -13.75 2.65
CA ASP A 529 -24.65 -13.48 2.54
C ASP A 529 -25.45 -14.69 1.99
N GLU A 530 -24.81 -15.61 1.24
CA GLU A 530 -25.40 -16.93 0.97
C GLU A 530 -25.52 -17.77 2.25
N GLY A 531 -24.51 -17.73 3.13
CA GLY A 531 -24.52 -18.36 4.44
C GLY A 531 -25.65 -17.85 5.34
N LYS A 532 -25.81 -16.53 5.44
CA LYS A 532 -26.92 -15.90 6.18
C LYS A 532 -28.30 -16.28 5.64
N ARG A 533 -28.46 -16.41 4.32
CA ARG A 533 -29.73 -16.89 3.72
C ARG A 533 -30.06 -18.32 4.13
N LYS A 534 -29.05 -19.16 4.37
CA LYS A 534 -29.25 -20.54 4.86
C LYS A 534 -29.45 -20.60 6.38
N SER A 535 -28.77 -19.74 7.12
CA SER A 535 -28.83 -19.65 8.59
C SER A 535 -29.22 -18.23 9.00
N PRO A 536 -30.53 -17.92 9.15
CA PRO A 536 -31.01 -16.57 9.45
C PRO A 536 -30.52 -15.99 10.77
N SER A 537 -30.03 -16.84 11.69
CA SER A 537 -29.39 -16.43 12.93
C SER A 537 -27.96 -15.92 12.74
N SER A 538 -27.39 -15.99 11.53
CA SER A 538 -26.03 -15.53 11.26
C SER A 538 -25.98 -14.05 10.90
N ILE A 539 -24.85 -13.41 11.18
CA ILE A 539 -24.70 -11.96 10.95
C ILE A 539 -24.57 -11.62 9.46
N SER A 540 -24.97 -10.40 9.08
CA SER A 540 -24.81 -9.92 7.69
C SER A 540 -23.34 -9.71 7.34
N SER A 541 -23.00 -9.76 6.05
CA SER A 541 -21.67 -9.30 5.60
C SER A 541 -21.42 -7.83 5.99
N ASP A 542 -22.46 -6.99 6.00
CA ASP A 542 -22.37 -5.59 6.46
C ASP A 542 -22.08 -5.43 7.95
N GLU A 543 -22.28 -6.49 8.74
CA GLU A 543 -22.02 -6.59 10.18
C GLU A 543 -20.76 -7.40 10.51
N ALA A 544 -20.01 -7.83 9.49
CA ALA A 544 -18.82 -8.66 9.65
C ALA A 544 -17.75 -8.03 10.57
N TYR A 545 -17.07 -8.89 11.32
CA TYR A 545 -15.91 -8.61 12.16
C TYR A 545 -15.07 -9.90 12.31
N VAL A 546 -13.81 -9.75 12.72
CA VAL A 546 -12.94 -10.90 13.04
C VAL A 546 -13.01 -11.16 14.55
N PRO A 547 -13.37 -12.37 15.00
CA PRO A 547 -13.52 -12.65 16.42
C PRO A 547 -12.19 -12.62 17.19
N PRO A 548 -12.13 -12.05 18.40
CA PRO A 548 -10.89 -11.93 19.19
C PRO A 548 -10.19 -13.27 19.49
N GLN A 549 -10.95 -14.37 19.50
CA GLN A 549 -10.48 -15.74 19.71
C GLN A 549 -9.29 -16.08 18.80
N LEU A 550 -9.31 -15.60 17.54
CA LEU A 550 -8.26 -15.86 16.55
C LEU A 550 -6.90 -15.28 16.94
N PHE A 551 -6.86 -14.31 17.85
CA PHE A 551 -5.64 -13.57 18.19
C PHE A 551 -4.80 -14.24 19.27
N TYR A 552 -5.45 -15.00 20.16
CA TYR A 552 -4.79 -15.62 21.31
C TYR A 552 -4.91 -17.14 21.36
N ASN A 553 -5.77 -17.76 20.53
CA ASN A 553 -5.88 -19.22 20.52
C ASN A 553 -4.74 -19.93 19.80
N GLY A 554 -3.86 -19.22 19.11
CA GLY A 554 -2.69 -19.82 18.46
C GLY A 554 -3.00 -20.67 17.21
N LYS A 555 -4.24 -20.67 16.70
CA LYS A 555 -4.59 -21.40 15.46
C LYS A 555 -4.23 -20.65 14.17
N VAL A 556 -3.94 -19.36 14.28
CA VAL A 556 -3.55 -18.49 13.16
C VAL A 556 -2.14 -17.95 13.41
N ASP A 557 -1.25 -18.18 12.45
CA ASP A 557 0.11 -17.63 12.44
C ASP A 557 0.13 -16.28 11.71
N TYR A 558 0.75 -15.27 12.32
CA TYR A 558 0.82 -13.91 11.81
C TYR A 558 2.26 -13.50 11.46
N PHE A 559 3.16 -14.45 11.22
CA PHE A 559 4.48 -14.22 10.59
C PHE A 559 5.33 -13.17 11.34
N ASP A 560 5.38 -13.29 12.67
CA ASP A 560 6.11 -12.37 13.56
C ASP A 560 5.62 -10.91 13.59
N LEU A 561 4.47 -10.59 12.99
CA LEU A 561 3.83 -9.27 13.13
C LEU A 561 3.54 -8.97 14.61
N GLN A 562 3.80 -7.74 15.03
CA GLN A 562 3.65 -7.35 16.43
C GLN A 562 2.17 -7.36 16.89
N ARG A 563 1.98 -7.60 18.19
CA ARG A 563 0.70 -7.44 18.87
C ARG A 563 0.67 -6.11 19.61
N LEU A 564 -0.52 -5.65 19.97
CA LEU A 564 -0.67 -4.42 20.75
C LEU A 564 0.16 -4.43 22.03
N GLY A 565 0.21 -5.56 22.75
CA GLY A 565 1.01 -5.72 23.95
C GLY A 565 2.48 -6.12 23.72
N GLY A 566 2.97 -6.09 22.48
CA GLY A 566 4.34 -6.42 22.10
C GLY A 566 4.52 -7.84 21.55
N LEU A 567 5.61 -8.50 21.92
CA LEU A 567 5.97 -9.83 21.42
C LEU A 567 4.99 -10.90 21.89
N LEU A 568 4.54 -11.77 20.98
CA LEU A 568 3.58 -12.84 21.28
C LEU A 568 4.10 -13.81 22.36
N SER A 569 5.41 -14.13 22.36
CA SER A 569 6.05 -14.97 23.38
C SER A 569 5.97 -14.34 24.77
N HIS A 570 6.20 -13.03 24.86
CA HIS A 570 6.07 -12.28 26.10
C HIS A 570 4.62 -12.29 26.62
N LEU A 571 3.65 -12.06 25.73
CA LEU A 571 2.23 -12.08 26.09
C LEU A 571 1.76 -13.45 26.59
N LYS A 572 2.16 -14.52 25.89
CA LYS A 572 1.90 -15.90 26.32
C LYS A 572 2.46 -16.17 27.73
N LYS A 573 3.62 -15.62 28.07
CA LYS A 573 4.24 -15.78 29.39
C LYS A 573 3.54 -14.95 30.48
N THR A 574 3.24 -13.68 30.20
CA THR A 574 2.71 -12.71 31.18
C THR A 574 1.22 -12.88 31.43
N LEU A 575 0.43 -13.26 30.42
CA LEU A 575 -1.04 -13.34 30.47
C LEU A 575 -1.58 -14.79 30.46
N LYS A 576 -0.75 -15.79 30.77
CA LYS A 576 -1.16 -17.21 30.80
C LYS A 576 -2.34 -17.50 31.74
N ASP A 577 -2.37 -16.84 32.90
CA ASP A 577 -3.40 -17.09 33.91
C ASP A 577 -4.72 -16.47 33.48
N ASP A 578 -4.67 -15.30 32.83
CA ASP A 578 -5.81 -14.64 32.20
C ASP A 578 -6.38 -15.47 31.03
N LEU A 579 -5.52 -16.07 30.20
CA LEU A 579 -5.96 -16.99 29.12
C LEU A 579 -6.67 -18.22 29.68
N ALA A 580 -6.14 -18.80 30.76
CA ALA A 580 -6.75 -19.96 31.40
C ALA A 580 -8.08 -19.61 32.08
N ALA A 581 -8.20 -18.42 32.67
CA ALA A 581 -9.39 -17.98 33.39
C ALA A 581 -10.50 -17.46 32.46
N LYS A 582 -10.15 -16.66 31.44
CA LYS A 582 -11.13 -15.96 30.58
C LYS A 582 -11.46 -16.72 29.30
N ALA A 583 -10.53 -17.52 28.77
CA ALA A 583 -10.69 -18.22 27.49
C ALA A 583 -10.61 -19.75 27.63
N ASN A 584 -10.38 -20.30 28.83
CA ASN A 584 -10.17 -21.74 29.06
C ASN A 584 -9.02 -22.37 28.24
N ILE A 585 -8.01 -21.56 27.87
CA ILE A 585 -6.85 -21.99 27.08
C ILE A 585 -5.63 -22.19 27.99
N ILE A 586 -4.96 -23.34 27.87
CA ILE A 586 -3.66 -23.59 28.49
C ILE A 586 -2.59 -23.62 27.41
N ILE A 587 -1.55 -22.81 27.58
CA ILE A 587 -0.37 -22.80 26.71
C ILE A 587 0.50 -24.02 27.01
N ASP A 588 0.98 -24.70 25.97
CA ASP A 588 1.92 -25.81 26.10
C ASP A 588 3.24 -25.31 26.75
N PRO A 589 3.72 -25.91 27.86
CA PRO A 589 5.00 -25.55 28.47
C PRO A 589 6.20 -25.54 27.51
N ALA A 590 6.17 -26.33 26.44
CA ALA A 590 7.20 -26.34 25.40
C ALA A 590 7.29 -25.01 24.61
N GLU A 591 6.16 -24.31 24.41
CA GLU A 591 6.16 -22.99 23.74
C GLU A 591 6.70 -21.87 24.64
N ILE A 592 6.71 -22.08 25.97
CA ILE A 592 7.21 -21.12 26.96
C ILE A 592 8.74 -21.26 27.15
N GLN A 593 9.30 -22.45 26.87
CA GLN A 593 10.73 -22.73 27.01
C GLN A 593 11.57 -22.37 25.78
N ALA A 594 10.97 -22.26 24.58
CA ALA A 594 11.70 -22.10 23.32
C ALA A 594 12.28 -20.68 23.05
N THR A 595 12.31 -19.78 24.03
CA THR A 595 12.93 -18.45 23.87
C THR A 595 13.66 -18.03 25.15
N SER A 596 14.83 -18.64 25.37
CA SER A 596 15.88 -18.08 26.22
C SER A 596 16.87 -17.35 25.31
N MET A 597 17.30 -16.15 25.72
CA MET A 597 18.20 -15.29 24.94
C MET A 597 19.64 -15.87 24.84
N ASP A 598 19.92 -16.95 25.57
CA ASP A 598 21.24 -17.59 25.63
C ASP A 598 21.47 -18.63 24.51
N ASP A 599 20.45 -18.96 23.70
CA ASP A 599 20.53 -20.00 22.65
C ASP A 599 20.64 -19.45 21.22
N LEU A 600 20.86 -18.15 21.02
CA LEU A 600 20.91 -17.51 19.69
C LEU A 600 22.32 -17.38 19.08
N ASP A 601 23.37 -17.91 19.74
CA ASP A 601 24.75 -17.81 19.25
C ASP A 601 25.29 -19.08 18.57
N GLU A 602 24.49 -20.15 18.36
CA GLU A 602 25.01 -21.40 17.75
C GLU A 602 24.22 -22.01 16.56
N ASP A 603 23.20 -21.34 15.99
CA ASP A 603 22.46 -21.89 14.83
C ASP A 603 22.44 -20.95 13.60
N GLU A 604 23.62 -20.48 13.17
CA GLU A 604 23.86 -20.05 11.77
C GLU A 604 25.03 -20.85 11.17
N GLU A 605 24.82 -22.14 10.86
CA GLU A 605 25.44 -22.84 9.73
C GLU A 605 25.06 -24.33 9.75
N SER A 606 24.00 -24.74 9.04
CA SER A 606 23.93 -26.09 8.45
C SER A 606 22.69 -26.27 7.56
N GLY A 607 22.85 -25.89 6.29
CA GLY A 607 21.90 -26.20 5.22
C GLY A 607 22.56 -26.48 3.87
N ALA A 608 23.84 -26.87 3.85
CA ALA A 608 24.50 -27.34 2.64
C ALA A 608 24.29 -28.86 2.51
N ALA A 609 23.43 -29.25 1.56
CA ALA A 609 23.29 -30.63 1.12
C ALA A 609 24.64 -31.15 0.59
N GLN A 610 25.24 -32.14 1.27
CA GLN A 610 26.38 -32.88 0.74
C GLN A 610 25.96 -34.22 0.12
N ARG A 611 26.29 -34.36 -1.17
CA ARG A 611 26.53 -35.62 -1.89
C ARG A 611 27.70 -36.40 -1.24
N PRO A 612 27.85 -37.72 -1.53
CA PRO A 612 28.51 -38.64 -0.61
C PRO A 612 30.03 -38.77 -0.76
N PHE A 613 30.66 -38.99 0.40
CA PHE A 613 31.85 -39.79 0.72
C PHE A 613 33.24 -39.45 0.13
N GLY A 614 34.19 -39.23 1.05
CA GLY A 614 35.63 -39.28 0.77
C GLY A 614 36.54 -38.98 1.98
N ALA A 615 36.71 -39.97 2.87
CA ALA A 615 37.98 -40.36 3.52
C ALA A 615 38.81 -39.40 4.43
N VAL A 616 38.95 -39.86 5.69
CA VAL A 616 40.22 -40.03 6.45
C VAL A 616 40.75 -38.88 7.35
N ALA A 617 40.40 -39.00 8.63
CA ALA A 617 41.27 -39.28 9.80
C ALA A 617 42.03 -38.18 10.58
N MET A 618 42.20 -38.56 11.86
CA MET A 618 43.08 -38.04 12.93
C MET A 618 42.61 -36.74 13.60
N GLY A 619 42.43 -36.62 14.92
CA GLY A 619 42.68 -37.49 16.08
C GLY A 619 42.58 -36.57 17.31
N GLY A 620 41.73 -36.84 18.30
CA GLY A 620 42.08 -37.52 19.55
C GLY A 620 41.39 -36.74 20.69
N ALA A 621 40.52 -37.38 21.48
CA ALA A 621 40.86 -38.00 22.77
C ALA A 621 41.03 -36.94 23.88
N LEU A 622 40.35 -36.94 25.04
CA LEU A 622 39.65 -37.98 25.79
C LEU A 622 38.90 -37.34 27.00
N ALA A 623 37.99 -38.13 27.58
CA ALA A 623 37.66 -38.24 29.02
C ALA A 623 36.26 -37.78 29.50
N ARG A 624 35.25 -38.61 29.18
CA ARG A 624 34.30 -39.18 30.18
C ARG A 624 35.01 -40.36 30.88
N PRO A 625 34.58 -40.95 32.04
CA PRO A 625 33.19 -41.41 32.25
C PRO A 625 32.70 -41.55 33.71
N SER A 626 31.40 -41.87 33.88
CA SER A 626 30.94 -42.94 34.79
C SER A 626 29.41 -43.16 34.69
N TRP A 627 28.94 -44.21 33.97
CA TRP A 627 28.36 -45.49 34.47
C TRP A 627 26.89 -45.32 34.95
N LEU A 628 25.83 -46.02 34.49
CA LEU A 628 25.64 -47.37 33.92
C LEU A 628 24.38 -47.47 33.02
N SER A 629 24.54 -48.22 31.91
CA SER A 629 23.69 -49.26 31.29
C SER A 629 22.17 -49.30 31.60
N SER A 630 21.24 -49.13 30.64
CA SER A 630 20.73 -50.11 29.61
C SER A 630 20.10 -51.39 30.21
N PRO A 631 19.13 -52.11 29.55
CA PRO A 631 18.90 -52.16 28.11
C PRO A 631 17.42 -52.33 27.57
N THR A 632 17.19 -51.71 26.40
CA THR A 632 16.63 -52.18 25.12
C THR A 632 15.36 -53.06 24.95
N LEU A 633 14.71 -52.76 23.79
CA LEU A 633 13.99 -53.62 22.82
C LEU A 633 12.54 -53.97 23.19
N GLY A 634 11.53 -53.47 22.46
CA GLY A 634 11.17 -53.81 21.06
C GLY A 634 9.92 -54.69 21.13
N ARG A 635 8.88 -54.65 20.28
CA ARG A 635 8.76 -54.39 18.85
C ARG A 635 7.25 -54.44 18.51
N ALA A 636 6.87 -53.75 17.43
CA ALA A 636 5.96 -54.20 16.35
C ALA A 636 4.43 -54.41 16.58
N ASN A 637 3.66 -53.77 15.67
CA ASN A 637 2.56 -54.32 14.84
C ASN A 637 1.31 -54.88 15.54
N ARG A 638 0.08 -54.87 15.00
CA ARG A 638 -0.63 -54.33 13.84
C ARG A 638 -2.09 -54.82 14.03
N PHE A 639 -3.07 -54.18 13.38
CA PHE A 639 -4.33 -54.79 12.86
C PHE A 639 -5.36 -55.42 13.83
N LEU A 640 -6.57 -54.83 13.96
CA LEU A 640 -7.84 -55.32 13.34
C LEU A 640 -9.11 -54.70 13.96
N SER A 641 -10.05 -54.45 13.04
CA SER A 641 -11.44 -54.01 13.13
C SER A 641 -12.33 -54.68 14.20
N THR A 642 -13.40 -54.00 14.62
CA THR A 642 -14.83 -54.23 14.22
C THR A 642 -15.80 -53.79 15.32
N ALA A 643 -16.94 -53.23 14.90
CA ALA A 643 -18.05 -52.67 15.68
C ALA A 643 -18.72 -53.60 16.71
N ALA A 644 -19.32 -53.02 17.77
CA ALA A 644 -20.57 -53.51 18.40
C ALA A 644 -21.20 -52.50 19.40
N VAL A 645 -22.38 -51.97 19.01
CA VAL A 645 -23.66 -51.80 19.77
C VAL A 645 -23.68 -51.23 21.20
N SER A 646 -24.27 -50.02 21.28
CA SER A 646 -25.32 -49.48 22.18
C SER A 646 -25.55 -50.03 23.60
N LEU A 647 -25.65 -49.12 24.61
CA LEU A 647 -26.90 -48.69 25.29
C LEU A 647 -26.66 -48.05 26.69
N MET A 648 -27.52 -47.05 26.99
CA MET A 648 -27.98 -46.55 28.31
C MET A 648 -27.27 -45.35 28.97
N THR A 649 -28.00 -44.23 29.01
CA THR A 649 -27.81 -43.04 29.87
C THR A 649 -28.01 -43.33 31.36
N PRO A 650 -27.35 -42.59 32.28
CA PRO A 650 -28.06 -41.46 32.91
C PRO A 650 -27.20 -40.19 33.09
N ARG A 651 -27.88 -39.04 33.02
CA ARG A 651 -27.36 -37.69 33.30
C ARG A 651 -26.62 -37.61 34.64
N ARG A 652 -25.43 -36.99 34.66
CA ARG A 652 -24.75 -36.43 35.84
C ARG A 652 -23.74 -35.33 35.43
N PRO A 653 -23.35 -34.46 36.39
CA PRO A 653 -23.52 -33.01 36.37
C PRO A 653 -22.52 -32.26 35.46
N LEU A 654 -22.82 -30.98 35.19
CA LEU A 654 -21.96 -29.98 34.53
C LEU A 654 -20.52 -30.08 35.06
N VAL A 655 -19.64 -30.72 34.29
CA VAL A 655 -18.19 -30.66 34.46
C VAL A 655 -17.74 -29.26 33.98
N PRO A 656 -16.87 -28.54 34.71
CA PRO A 656 -16.26 -27.33 34.16
C PRO A 656 -15.58 -27.67 32.83
N PRO A 657 -15.64 -26.80 31.80
CA PRO A 657 -15.09 -27.13 30.48
C PRO A 657 -13.64 -27.61 30.63
N GLU A 658 -13.34 -28.78 30.05
CA GLU A 658 -11.98 -29.32 30.01
C GLU A 658 -11.06 -28.26 29.40
N LYS A 659 -10.03 -27.85 30.14
CA LYS A 659 -9.08 -26.83 29.69
C LYS A 659 -8.35 -27.33 28.45
N VAL A 660 -8.42 -26.58 27.35
CA VAL A 660 -7.90 -27.02 26.06
C VAL A 660 -6.45 -26.58 25.89
N LYS A 661 -5.56 -27.54 25.59
CA LYS A 661 -4.17 -27.26 25.22
C LYS A 661 -4.13 -26.81 23.77
N VAL A 662 -3.47 -25.67 23.50
CA VAL A 662 -3.31 -25.20 22.12
C VAL A 662 -1.85 -24.99 21.77
N ARG A 663 -1.50 -25.34 20.53
CA ARG A 663 -0.18 -25.20 19.91
C ARG A 663 -0.32 -24.41 18.62
N THR A 664 0.67 -23.56 18.35
CA THR A 664 0.79 -22.80 17.11
C THR A 664 1.25 -23.73 16.00
N LEU A 665 0.41 -23.92 14.98
CA LEU A 665 0.71 -24.76 13.82
C LEU A 665 1.15 -23.89 12.65
N ALA A 666 2.23 -24.30 11.97
CA ALA A 666 2.63 -23.67 10.71
C ALA A 666 1.52 -23.85 9.66
N VAL A 667 1.41 -22.93 8.69
CA VAL A 667 0.38 -22.97 7.64
C VAL A 667 0.29 -24.35 6.95
N GLU A 668 1.44 -24.97 6.70
CA GLU A 668 1.57 -26.28 6.01
C GLU A 668 1.11 -27.48 6.86
N GLN A 669 0.90 -27.29 8.17
CA GLN A 669 0.53 -28.35 9.12
C GLN A 669 -0.95 -28.29 9.53
N ARG A 670 -1.71 -27.29 9.09
CA ARG A 670 -3.11 -27.08 9.49
C ARG A 670 -4.07 -27.84 8.57
N THR A 671 -4.98 -28.58 9.18
CA THR A 671 -6.01 -29.36 8.46
C THR A 671 -7.35 -28.62 8.41
N GLU A 672 -8.28 -29.08 7.57
CA GLU A 672 -9.67 -28.57 7.57
C GLU A 672 -10.34 -28.70 8.95
N GLU A 673 -10.04 -29.76 9.69
CA GLU A 673 -10.56 -29.98 11.05
C GLU A 673 -10.01 -28.96 12.06
N ASP A 674 -8.78 -28.47 11.87
CA ASP A 674 -8.22 -27.39 12.70
C ASP A 674 -8.95 -26.06 12.49
N ILE A 675 -9.49 -25.84 11.29
CA ILE A 675 -10.15 -24.59 10.92
C ILE A 675 -11.64 -24.63 11.28
N GLU A 676 -12.40 -25.59 10.74
CA GLU A 676 -13.85 -25.66 10.95
C GLU A 676 -14.23 -26.31 12.30
N GLY A 677 -13.32 -27.09 12.89
CA GLY A 677 -13.58 -27.81 14.13
C GLY A 677 -14.25 -29.18 13.92
N SER A 678 -14.40 -29.95 15.00
CA SER A 678 -15.02 -31.28 15.03
C SER A 678 -15.90 -31.44 16.27
N HIS A 679 -16.56 -32.59 16.50
CA HIS A 679 -17.47 -32.80 17.63
C HIS A 679 -16.77 -32.52 18.99
N GLY A 680 -17.01 -31.33 19.56
CA GLY A 680 -16.43 -30.87 20.83
C GLY A 680 -15.24 -29.89 20.70
N ASN A 681 -14.76 -29.59 19.49
CA ASN A 681 -13.68 -28.63 19.21
C ASN A 681 -14.18 -27.54 18.26
N ASP A 682 -14.16 -26.27 18.71
CA ASP A 682 -14.68 -25.14 17.94
C ASP A 682 -13.68 -24.58 16.90
N GLY A 683 -12.64 -25.33 16.53
CA GLY A 683 -11.71 -24.96 15.46
C GLY A 683 -11.07 -23.59 15.68
N LEU A 684 -11.17 -22.69 14.71
CA LEU A 684 -10.68 -21.30 14.82
C LEU A 684 -11.33 -20.47 15.92
N LEU A 685 -12.51 -20.83 16.41
CA LEU A 685 -13.25 -20.04 17.42
C LEU A 685 -13.11 -20.60 18.83
N LEU A 686 -12.12 -21.47 19.05
CA LEU A 686 -11.81 -22.00 20.36
C LEU A 686 -11.40 -20.90 21.35
N GLY A 687 -11.96 -20.98 22.56
CA GLY A 687 -11.67 -20.06 23.67
C GLY A 687 -12.53 -18.79 23.65
N ARG A 688 -13.85 -18.98 23.50
CA ARG A 688 -14.84 -17.89 23.53
C ARG A 688 -14.85 -17.18 24.90
N PRO A 689 -14.71 -15.85 24.94
CA PRO A 689 -14.89 -15.03 26.15
C PRO A 689 -16.33 -15.11 26.66
N LEU A 690 -16.53 -14.89 27.96
CA LEU A 690 -17.87 -14.85 28.58
C LEU A 690 -18.72 -13.69 28.06
N GLU A 691 -18.06 -12.62 27.61
CA GLU A 691 -18.67 -11.38 27.14
C GLU A 691 -19.15 -11.45 25.67
N GLU A 692 -18.71 -12.44 24.89
CA GLU A 692 -19.08 -12.58 23.47
C GLU A 692 -20.38 -13.38 23.31
N PRO A 693 -21.34 -12.97 22.45
CA PRO A 693 -22.59 -13.70 22.22
C PRO A 693 -22.40 -15.06 21.52
N ASP A 694 -23.34 -16.01 21.73
CA ASP A 694 -23.30 -17.39 21.18
C ASP A 694 -23.86 -17.48 19.77
N GLN A 695 -23.68 -16.43 18.99
CA GLN A 695 -24.31 -16.31 17.69
C GLN A 695 -23.36 -16.83 16.60
N PRO A 696 -23.82 -17.70 15.69
CA PRO A 696 -23.01 -18.13 14.55
C PRO A 696 -22.70 -16.91 13.68
N ILE A 697 -21.43 -16.72 13.32
CA ILE A 697 -20.98 -15.58 12.53
C ILE A 697 -21.04 -15.91 11.04
N THR A 698 -20.20 -16.86 10.63
CA THR A 698 -20.11 -17.41 9.27
C THR A 698 -19.28 -18.71 9.31
N GLU A 699 -19.00 -19.30 8.15
CA GLU A 699 -18.05 -20.42 8.00
C GLU A 699 -16.63 -19.99 8.43
N LYS A 700 -15.92 -20.78 9.24
CA LYS A 700 -14.67 -20.35 9.89
C LYS A 700 -13.57 -20.07 8.89
N SER A 701 -13.53 -20.82 7.79
CA SER A 701 -12.65 -20.55 6.64
C SER A 701 -12.86 -19.16 6.02
N LEU A 702 -14.07 -18.59 6.02
CA LEU A 702 -14.31 -17.23 5.53
C LEU A 702 -13.78 -16.16 6.50
N LEU A 703 -13.77 -16.43 7.81
CA LEU A 703 -13.18 -15.55 8.82
C LEU A 703 -11.66 -15.41 8.64
N GLU A 704 -10.98 -16.52 8.35
CA GLU A 704 -9.54 -16.47 8.11
C GLU A 704 -9.18 -15.76 6.80
N ILE A 705 -10.02 -15.88 5.77
CA ILE A 705 -9.88 -15.08 4.54
C ILE A 705 -10.10 -13.60 4.85
N LEU A 706 -11.09 -13.24 5.67
CA LEU A 706 -11.34 -11.86 6.11
C LEU A 706 -10.13 -11.29 6.87
N ASP A 707 -9.55 -12.03 7.80
CA ASP A 707 -8.31 -11.66 8.49
C ASP A 707 -7.17 -11.42 7.49
N GLY A 708 -7.01 -12.31 6.50
CA GLY A 708 -6.01 -12.15 5.44
C GLY A 708 -6.27 -10.93 4.52
N ILE A 709 -7.52 -10.54 4.28
CA ILE A 709 -7.89 -9.30 3.56
C ILE A 709 -7.40 -8.07 4.32
N VAL A 710 -7.63 -8.03 5.65
CA VAL A 710 -7.17 -6.93 6.51
C VAL A 710 -5.63 -6.86 6.50
N MET A 711 -4.96 -8.01 6.63
CA MET A 711 -3.50 -8.10 6.58
C MET A 711 -2.94 -7.68 5.21
N MET A 712 -3.56 -8.10 4.10
CA MET A 712 -3.17 -7.66 2.75
C MET A 712 -3.27 -6.14 2.59
N TYR A 713 -4.30 -5.51 3.16
CA TYR A 713 -4.42 -4.05 3.12
C TYR A 713 -3.28 -3.36 3.86
N ASN A 714 -2.93 -3.88 5.04
CA ASN A 714 -1.81 -3.38 5.83
C ASN A 714 -0.45 -3.56 5.14
N LEU A 715 -0.20 -4.70 4.52
CA LEU A 715 1.12 -5.01 3.94
C LEU A 715 1.43 -4.17 2.69
N SER A 716 0.45 -3.93 1.81
CA SER A 716 0.74 -3.31 0.51
C SER A 716 -0.33 -2.36 -0.03
N VAL A 717 -1.62 -2.68 0.09
CA VAL A 717 -2.68 -1.96 -0.66
C VAL A 717 -2.77 -0.49 -0.28
N HIS A 718 -2.69 -0.15 1.02
CA HIS A 718 -2.83 1.24 1.48
C HIS A 718 -1.76 2.17 0.87
N GLN A 719 -0.53 1.67 0.69
CA GLN A 719 0.57 2.44 0.08
C GLN A 719 0.30 2.70 -1.40
N GLN A 720 -0.27 1.73 -2.11
CA GLN A 720 -0.57 1.86 -3.53
C GLN A 720 -1.75 2.82 -3.77
N LEU A 721 -2.76 2.78 -2.89
CA LEU A 721 -3.85 3.76 -2.91
C LEU A 721 -3.32 5.20 -2.74
N GLY A 722 -2.29 5.43 -1.93
CA GLY A 722 -1.66 6.75 -1.80
C GLY A 722 -0.86 7.16 -3.05
N LYS A 723 -0.08 6.24 -3.63
CA LYS A 723 0.75 6.52 -4.83
C LYS A 723 -0.08 6.90 -6.06
N MET A 724 -1.31 6.39 -6.16
CA MET A 724 -2.20 6.66 -7.30
C MET A 724 -2.77 8.08 -7.29
N VAL A 725 -2.82 8.75 -6.13
CA VAL A 725 -3.24 10.16 -6.01
C VAL A 725 -2.25 11.09 -6.69
N VAL A 726 -0.96 10.73 -6.71
CA VAL A 726 0.10 11.51 -7.35
C VAL A 726 -0.21 11.81 -8.82
N VAL A 727 -0.93 10.92 -9.51
CA VAL A 727 -1.36 11.18 -10.91
C VAL A 727 -2.33 12.36 -10.99
N SER A 728 -3.22 12.52 -10.01
CA SER A 728 -4.11 13.68 -9.93
C SER A 728 -3.33 14.97 -9.65
N ASP A 729 -2.32 14.90 -8.78
CA ASP A 729 -1.44 16.02 -8.47
C ASP A 729 -0.60 16.41 -9.71
N ASP A 730 -0.06 15.43 -10.44
CA ASP A 730 0.63 15.64 -11.72
C ASP A 730 -0.31 16.31 -12.75
N VAL A 731 -1.56 15.85 -12.90
CA VAL A 731 -2.54 16.50 -13.79
C VAL A 731 -2.72 17.97 -13.40
N HIS A 732 -2.80 18.26 -12.09
CA HIS A 732 -2.93 19.63 -11.60
C HIS A 732 -1.70 20.48 -11.92
N GLU A 733 -0.49 20.00 -11.58
CA GLU A 733 0.76 20.71 -11.83
C GLU A 733 0.97 21.01 -13.32
N TYR A 734 0.77 20.01 -14.19
CA TYR A 734 0.91 20.20 -15.64
C TYR A 734 -0.19 21.11 -16.22
N ALA A 735 -1.41 21.09 -15.68
CA ALA A 735 -2.47 22.00 -16.10
C ALA A 735 -2.14 23.45 -15.75
N VAL A 736 -1.60 23.70 -14.54
CA VAL A 736 -1.12 25.02 -14.13
C VAL A 736 0.05 25.47 -15.00
N ALA A 737 1.04 24.60 -15.22
CA ALA A 737 2.19 24.90 -16.07
C ALA A 737 1.81 25.22 -17.52
N LEU A 738 0.82 24.51 -18.08
CA LEU A 738 0.28 24.77 -19.41
C LEU A 738 -0.36 26.16 -19.48
N LYS A 739 -1.20 26.50 -18.51
CA LYS A 739 -1.85 27.81 -18.43
C LYS A 739 -0.84 28.95 -18.30
N ASP A 740 0.15 28.79 -17.42
CA ASP A 740 1.25 29.74 -17.27
C ASP A 740 2.03 29.94 -18.59
N THR A 741 2.20 28.85 -19.35
CA THR A 741 2.86 28.89 -20.66
C THR A 741 2.00 29.61 -21.69
N GLU A 742 0.69 29.39 -21.71
CA GLU A 742 -0.26 30.12 -22.55
C GLU A 742 -0.30 31.61 -22.24
N GLU A 743 -0.25 32.00 -20.96
CA GLU A 743 -0.13 33.39 -20.55
C GLU A 743 1.21 34.02 -20.99
N LYS A 744 2.32 33.27 -20.89
CA LYS A 744 3.64 33.72 -21.39
C LYS A 744 3.64 33.91 -22.90
N ILE A 745 2.98 33.02 -23.66
CA ILE A 745 2.80 33.14 -25.11
C ILE A 745 2.00 34.41 -25.43
N ALA A 746 0.89 34.64 -24.73
CA ALA A 746 0.06 35.83 -24.94
C ALA A 746 0.79 37.16 -24.62
N ARG A 747 1.75 37.14 -23.70
CA ARG A 747 2.59 38.29 -23.32
C ARG A 747 3.88 38.41 -24.15
N CYS A 748 4.18 37.45 -25.02
CA CYS A 748 5.44 37.41 -25.76
C CYS A 748 5.48 38.51 -26.85
N PRO A 749 6.49 39.40 -26.84
CA PRO A 749 6.61 40.43 -27.86
C PRO A 749 7.01 39.82 -29.22
N GLY A 750 6.31 40.18 -30.30
CA GLY A 750 6.51 39.61 -31.64
C GLY A 750 7.90 39.80 -32.29
N ARG A 751 8.86 40.44 -31.62
CA ARG A 751 10.27 40.57 -32.06
C ARG A 751 11.17 39.40 -31.65
N ARG A 752 10.72 38.52 -30.75
CA ARG A 752 11.48 37.35 -30.23
C ARG A 752 10.81 36.04 -30.68
N SER A 753 10.94 35.72 -31.97
CA SER A 753 10.39 34.48 -32.54
C SER A 753 11.06 33.23 -31.96
N ASP A 754 12.33 33.34 -31.54
CA ASP A 754 13.09 32.31 -30.85
C ASP A 754 12.41 31.85 -29.55
N ILE A 755 11.94 32.80 -28.72
CA ILE A 755 11.23 32.49 -27.47
C ILE A 755 9.83 31.95 -27.76
N LEU A 756 9.14 32.50 -28.75
CA LEU A 756 7.78 32.06 -29.12
C LEU A 756 7.79 30.60 -29.59
N GLU A 757 8.76 30.21 -30.43
CA GLU A 757 8.90 28.83 -30.90
C GLU A 757 9.16 27.86 -29.73
N GLU A 758 10.00 28.25 -28.78
CA GLU A 758 10.31 27.38 -27.62
C GLU A 758 9.11 27.26 -26.68
N LEU A 759 8.39 28.35 -26.42
CA LEU A 759 7.15 28.32 -25.64
C LEU A 759 6.06 27.48 -26.32
N GLN A 760 5.93 27.53 -27.65
CA GLN A 760 5.00 26.70 -28.41
C GLN A 760 5.37 25.21 -28.34
N LYS A 761 6.67 24.87 -28.37
CA LYS A 761 7.12 23.50 -28.12
C LYS A 761 6.77 23.05 -26.69
N SER A 762 7.05 23.87 -25.68
CA SER A 762 6.68 23.56 -24.29
C SER A 762 5.18 23.39 -24.12
N GLN A 763 4.37 24.25 -24.74
CA GLN A 763 2.90 24.12 -24.74
C GLN A 763 2.47 22.77 -25.31
N LYS A 764 3.03 22.35 -26.45
CA LYS A 764 2.72 21.07 -27.06
C LYS A 764 3.11 19.89 -26.17
N VAL A 765 4.31 19.91 -25.58
CA VAL A 765 4.78 18.87 -24.65
C VAL A 765 3.88 18.77 -23.41
N PHE A 766 3.55 19.90 -22.78
CA PHE A 766 2.65 19.92 -21.63
C PHE A 766 1.24 19.43 -22.00
N ALA A 767 0.68 19.85 -23.13
CA ALA A 767 -0.62 19.39 -23.59
C ALA A 767 -0.66 17.88 -23.88
N GLU A 768 0.37 17.34 -24.54
CA GLU A 768 0.50 15.90 -24.80
C GLU A 768 0.62 15.10 -23.49
N LYS A 769 1.45 15.57 -22.55
CA LYS A 769 1.60 14.94 -21.24
C LYS A 769 0.30 14.97 -20.44
N LEU A 770 -0.40 16.10 -20.46
CA LEU A 770 -1.67 16.29 -19.76
C LEU A 770 -2.78 15.43 -20.36
N ASN A 771 -2.81 15.24 -21.69
CA ASN A 771 -3.71 14.30 -22.34
C ASN A 771 -3.48 12.85 -21.87
N HIS A 772 -2.21 12.42 -21.79
CA HIS A 772 -1.86 11.11 -21.27
C HIS A 772 -2.29 10.94 -19.81
N LEU A 773 -1.94 11.90 -18.95
CA LEU A 773 -2.26 11.87 -17.52
C LEU A 773 -3.78 11.92 -17.28
N SER A 774 -4.53 12.71 -18.04
CA SER A 774 -6.00 12.78 -17.98
C SER A 774 -6.65 11.42 -18.28
N ARG A 775 -6.19 10.72 -19.33
CA ARG A 775 -6.67 9.37 -19.65
C ARG A 775 -6.33 8.36 -18.56
N ARG A 776 -5.09 8.41 -18.05
CA ARG A 776 -4.65 7.58 -16.92
C ARG A 776 -5.51 7.81 -15.68
N LEU A 777 -5.80 9.06 -15.34
CA LEU A 777 -6.67 9.42 -14.23
C LEU A 777 -8.09 8.89 -14.42
N ALA A 778 -8.64 8.92 -15.64
CA ALA A 778 -9.93 8.28 -15.95
C ALA A 778 -9.91 6.78 -15.68
N TRP A 779 -8.82 6.09 -16.03
CA TRP A 779 -8.63 4.67 -15.74
C TRP A 779 -8.54 4.39 -14.24
N ILE A 780 -7.73 5.15 -13.50
CA ILE A 780 -7.61 5.05 -12.03
C ILE A 780 -8.95 5.29 -11.35
N ASN A 781 -9.72 6.29 -11.80
CA ASN A 781 -11.05 6.57 -11.25
C ASN A 781 -12.07 5.45 -11.55
N ALA A 782 -11.90 4.72 -12.65
CA ALA A 782 -12.76 3.59 -13.00
C ALA A 782 -12.40 2.31 -12.23
N THR A 783 -11.11 2.04 -11.99
CA THR A 783 -10.62 0.79 -11.39
C THR A 783 -10.36 0.85 -9.88
N ILE A 784 -10.01 2.04 -9.36
CA ILE A 784 -9.50 2.23 -7.99
C ILE A 784 -10.36 3.21 -7.19
N TYR A 785 -10.63 4.43 -7.72
CA TYR A 785 -11.38 5.48 -6.98
C TYR A 785 -12.87 5.55 -7.34
N SER A 786 -13.46 4.43 -7.77
CA SER A 786 -14.89 4.37 -8.06
C SER A 786 -15.71 4.40 -6.76
N LYS A 787 -17.00 4.77 -6.85
CA LYS A 787 -17.93 4.77 -5.70
C LYS A 787 -18.11 3.38 -5.10
N GLU A 788 -18.09 2.34 -5.93
CA GLU A 788 -18.15 0.95 -5.49
C GLU A 788 -16.90 0.56 -4.70
N LYS A 789 -15.70 0.96 -5.17
CA LYS A 789 -14.44 0.69 -4.46
C LYS A 789 -14.32 1.47 -3.15
N MET A 790 -14.88 2.67 -3.09
CA MET A 790 -15.01 3.45 -1.86
C MET A 790 -15.84 2.70 -0.80
N LEU A 791 -16.95 2.07 -1.21
CA LEU A 791 -17.78 1.26 -0.31
C LEU A 791 -17.04 0.03 0.22
N ASP A 792 -16.14 -0.57 -0.56
CA ASP A 792 -15.31 -1.70 -0.09
C ASP A 792 -14.30 -1.26 0.99
N VAL A 793 -13.62 -0.12 0.80
CA VAL A 793 -12.70 0.43 1.80
C VAL A 793 -13.46 0.86 3.06
N TYR A 794 -14.65 1.44 2.89
CA TYR A 794 -15.53 1.78 4.01
C TYR A 794 -16.03 0.54 4.77
N TRP A 795 -16.36 -0.53 4.05
CA TRP A 795 -16.71 -1.82 4.65
C TRP A 795 -15.54 -2.39 5.45
N LEU A 796 -14.31 -2.34 4.91
CA LEU A 796 -13.10 -2.78 5.60
C LEU A 796 -12.82 -1.97 6.87
N LEU A 797 -13.03 -0.65 6.83
CA LEU A 797 -12.96 0.22 8.01
C LEU A 797 -13.95 -0.24 9.09
N ARG A 798 -15.21 -0.51 8.74
CA ARG A 798 -16.23 -0.98 9.69
C ARG A 798 -15.91 -2.35 10.27
N VAL A 799 -15.35 -3.27 9.46
CA VAL A 799 -14.86 -4.57 9.95
C VAL A 799 -13.77 -4.37 11.01
N CYS A 800 -12.80 -3.49 10.75
CA CYS A 800 -11.71 -3.21 11.70
C CYS A 800 -12.23 -2.57 12.99
N ILE A 801 -13.10 -1.55 12.89
CA ILE A 801 -13.71 -0.89 14.04
C ILE A 801 -14.41 -1.91 14.95
N ARG A 802 -15.28 -2.76 14.38
CA ARG A 802 -15.96 -3.80 15.18
C ARG A 802 -15.00 -4.82 15.76
N THR A 803 -14.00 -5.25 14.99
CA THR A 803 -12.98 -6.19 15.47
C THR A 803 -12.25 -5.62 16.70
N ILE A 804 -11.90 -4.34 16.67
CA ILE A 804 -11.28 -3.62 17.79
C ILE A 804 -12.25 -3.51 18.97
N GLU A 805 -13.51 -3.10 18.75
CA GLU A 805 -14.52 -2.98 19.82
C GLU A 805 -14.79 -4.32 20.52
N HIS A 806 -14.89 -5.42 19.76
CA HIS A 806 -15.05 -6.76 20.32
C HIS A 806 -13.79 -7.22 21.07
N SER A 807 -12.60 -6.92 20.53
CA SER A 807 -11.34 -7.26 21.20
C SER A 807 -11.16 -6.48 22.49
N ASP A 808 -11.54 -5.21 22.53
CA ASP A 808 -11.41 -4.35 23.71
C ASP A 808 -12.22 -4.89 24.90
N ARG A 809 -13.41 -5.45 24.64
CA ARG A 809 -14.28 -6.07 25.65
C ARG A 809 -13.66 -7.29 26.35
N THR A 810 -12.63 -7.91 25.76
CA THR A 810 -11.90 -9.04 26.38
C THR A 810 -10.94 -8.61 27.50
N GLY A 811 -10.80 -7.31 27.75
CA GLY A 811 -9.99 -6.74 28.82
C GLY A 811 -8.49 -6.89 28.55
N SER A 812 -7.77 -7.63 29.41
CA SER A 812 -6.32 -7.88 29.26
C SER A 812 -5.95 -8.65 28.00
N LEU A 813 -6.87 -9.47 27.45
CA LEU A 813 -6.61 -10.23 26.22
C LEU A 813 -6.57 -9.35 24.96
N PHE A 814 -7.03 -8.10 25.04
CA PHE A 814 -6.86 -7.10 23.98
C PHE A 814 -5.39 -6.92 23.57
N ALA A 815 -4.45 -7.16 24.49
CA ALA A 815 -3.02 -7.11 24.22
C ALA A 815 -2.57 -8.10 23.12
N PHE A 816 -3.33 -9.18 22.87
CA PHE A 816 -3.04 -10.16 21.82
C PHE A 816 -3.51 -9.73 20.42
N THR A 817 -4.33 -8.69 20.29
CA THR A 817 -4.80 -8.22 18.99
C THR A 817 -3.61 -7.78 18.12
N PRO A 818 -3.53 -8.20 16.84
CA PRO A 818 -2.50 -7.72 15.93
C PRO A 818 -2.59 -6.21 15.72
N GLU A 819 -1.46 -5.51 15.79
CA GLU A 819 -1.45 -4.04 15.71
C GLU A 819 -1.99 -3.50 14.36
N PHE A 820 -1.90 -4.30 13.30
CA PHE A 820 -2.33 -3.90 11.97
C PHE A 820 -3.82 -3.59 11.87
N TYR A 821 -4.67 -4.09 12.78
CA TYR A 821 -6.09 -3.73 12.79
C TYR A 821 -6.32 -2.24 13.07
N LEU A 822 -5.54 -1.67 14.00
CA LEU A 822 -5.56 -0.23 14.27
C LEU A 822 -4.99 0.55 13.07
N ASN A 823 -3.88 0.09 12.50
CA ASN A 823 -3.28 0.71 11.32
C ASN A 823 -4.26 0.73 10.13
N VAL A 824 -4.93 -0.38 9.85
CA VAL A 824 -5.90 -0.48 8.74
C VAL A 824 -7.10 0.43 8.99
N ALA A 825 -7.61 0.53 10.22
CA ALA A 825 -8.70 1.46 10.55
C ALA A 825 -8.29 2.92 10.28
N MET A 826 -7.11 3.34 10.75
CA MET A 826 -6.59 4.70 10.53
C MET A 826 -6.31 4.98 9.05
N ASN A 827 -5.64 4.05 8.36
CA ASN A 827 -5.27 4.18 6.95
C ASN A 827 -6.49 4.14 6.02
N SER A 828 -7.50 3.33 6.33
CA SER A 828 -8.75 3.29 5.56
C SER A 828 -9.54 4.59 5.70
N TYR A 829 -9.63 5.17 6.91
CA TYR A 829 -10.23 6.50 7.10
C TYR A 829 -9.45 7.58 6.34
N SER A 830 -8.11 7.57 6.43
CA SER A 830 -7.26 8.50 5.68
C SER A 830 -7.48 8.37 4.17
N ALA A 831 -7.56 7.15 3.64
CA ALA A 831 -7.80 6.89 2.23
C ALA A 831 -9.16 7.40 1.76
N LEU A 832 -10.23 7.08 2.49
CA LEU A 832 -11.58 7.53 2.16
C LEU A 832 -11.71 9.07 2.16
N LYS A 833 -10.95 9.74 3.02
CA LYS A 833 -10.95 11.19 3.14
C LYS A 833 -10.12 11.90 2.07
N ASN A 834 -8.92 11.38 1.80
CA ASN A 834 -7.90 12.12 1.07
C ASN A 834 -7.73 11.65 -0.38
N TYR A 835 -8.10 10.41 -0.73
CA TYR A 835 -7.76 9.82 -2.03
C TYR A 835 -8.93 9.77 -3.00
N PHE A 836 -10.17 9.66 -2.52
CA PHE A 836 -11.35 9.62 -3.39
C PHE A 836 -11.74 11.03 -3.84
N SER A 837 -12.24 11.13 -5.08
CA SER A 837 -12.67 12.40 -5.70
C SER A 837 -13.74 13.12 -4.85
N PRO A 838 -13.77 14.47 -4.84
CA PRO A 838 -14.84 15.24 -4.18
C PRO A 838 -16.26 14.84 -4.60
N SER A 839 -16.44 14.35 -5.83
CA SER A 839 -17.72 13.84 -6.35
C SER A 839 -18.20 12.58 -5.64
N ASN A 840 -17.28 11.82 -5.03
CA ASN A 840 -17.55 10.67 -4.18
C ASN A 840 -17.21 11.05 -2.74
N CYS A 841 -18.07 11.85 -2.10
CA CYS A 841 -17.82 12.35 -0.76
C CYS A 841 -18.12 11.30 0.32
N MET A 842 -17.31 11.26 1.38
CA MET A 842 -17.56 10.42 2.55
C MET A 842 -18.91 10.69 3.21
N ASP A 843 -19.44 11.90 3.09
CA ASP A 843 -20.72 12.30 3.67
C ASP A 843 -21.92 11.53 3.09
N GLU A 844 -21.78 10.94 1.91
CA GLU A 844 -22.82 10.12 1.28
C GLU A 844 -22.82 8.66 1.74
N LEU A 845 -21.84 8.25 2.56
CA LEU A 845 -21.71 6.85 2.99
C LEU A 845 -22.78 6.49 4.04
N PRO A 846 -23.33 5.25 3.99
CA PRO A 846 -24.40 4.84 4.90
C PRO A 846 -23.88 4.73 6.33
N GLY A 847 -24.51 5.46 7.27
CA GLY A 847 -24.11 5.46 8.68
C GLY A 847 -22.72 6.08 8.94
N TYR A 848 -22.28 6.99 8.06
CA TYR A 848 -20.97 7.63 8.15
C TYR A 848 -20.72 8.29 9.51
N GLU A 849 -21.69 9.06 10.00
CA GLU A 849 -21.56 9.78 11.27
C GLU A 849 -21.36 8.85 12.48
N ASP A 850 -22.05 7.70 12.50
CA ASP A 850 -21.91 6.69 13.54
C ASP A 850 -20.53 6.03 13.46
N THR A 851 -20.08 5.69 12.24
CA THR A 851 -18.76 5.09 12.00
C THR A 851 -17.64 6.05 12.42
N LEU A 852 -17.79 7.35 12.17
CA LEU A 852 -16.86 8.35 12.68
C LEU A 852 -16.86 8.40 14.21
N THR A 853 -18.03 8.32 14.84
CA THR A 853 -18.15 8.38 16.30
C THR A 853 -17.50 7.14 16.95
N GLN A 854 -17.66 5.96 16.34
CA GLN A 854 -16.99 4.73 16.77
C GLN A 854 -15.46 4.82 16.63
N LEU A 855 -14.97 5.32 15.49
CA LEU A 855 -13.52 5.52 15.30
C LEU A 855 -12.97 6.57 16.26
N ALA A 856 -13.71 7.66 16.53
CA ALA A 856 -13.34 8.66 17.52
C ALA A 856 -13.22 8.06 18.92
N ALA A 857 -14.15 7.18 19.32
CA ALA A 857 -14.11 6.47 20.59
C ALA A 857 -12.86 5.57 20.70
N ILE A 858 -12.54 4.82 19.64
CA ILE A 858 -11.31 4.00 19.57
C ILE A 858 -10.06 4.88 19.73
N LEU A 859 -9.95 5.97 18.96
CA LEU A 859 -8.80 6.87 19.04
C LEU A 859 -8.66 7.52 20.43
N ALA A 860 -9.77 7.95 21.01
CA ALA A 860 -9.81 8.58 22.34
C ALA A 860 -9.47 7.61 23.48
N ASN A 861 -9.92 6.35 23.39
CA ASN A 861 -9.65 5.33 24.41
C ASN A 861 -8.23 4.78 24.32
N HIS A 862 -7.69 4.60 23.12
CA HIS A 862 -6.48 3.79 22.93
C HIS A 862 -5.17 4.57 22.77
N PHE A 863 -5.17 5.89 22.47
CA PHE A 863 -3.92 6.64 22.28
C PHE A 863 -3.01 6.68 23.52
N ALA A 864 -3.57 6.48 24.71
CA ALA A 864 -2.87 6.43 25.99
C ALA A 864 -3.13 5.12 26.76
N ASP A 865 -3.56 4.06 26.07
CA ASP A 865 -3.90 2.77 26.69
C ASP A 865 -2.64 2.00 27.10
N PRO A 866 -2.51 1.60 28.39
CA PRO A 866 -1.34 0.89 28.88
C PRO A 866 -1.21 -0.54 28.31
N ARG A 867 -2.29 -1.13 27.77
CA ARG A 867 -2.25 -2.45 27.12
C ARG A 867 -1.52 -2.40 25.77
N ILE A 868 -1.40 -1.21 25.18
CA ILE A 868 -0.64 -0.98 23.96
C ILE A 868 0.80 -0.62 24.38
N VAL A 869 1.80 -1.36 23.89
CA VAL A 869 3.21 -1.18 24.27
C VAL A 869 4.01 -0.52 23.14
N GLY A 870 3.74 -0.87 21.89
CA GLY A 870 4.46 -0.35 20.72
C GLY A 870 4.44 1.18 20.65
N THR A 871 5.61 1.80 20.49
CA THR A 871 5.75 3.26 20.39
C THR A 871 5.19 3.78 19.08
N ASP A 872 5.46 3.08 17.98
CA ASP A 872 5.09 3.50 16.63
C ASP A 872 3.56 3.53 16.44
N ILE A 873 2.86 2.55 17.00
CA ILE A 873 1.39 2.51 16.98
C ILE A 873 0.77 3.60 17.88
N LYS A 874 1.38 3.90 19.03
CA LYS A 874 0.94 5.02 19.89
C LYS A 874 1.10 6.36 19.19
N ASP A 875 2.24 6.58 18.54
CA ASP A 875 2.48 7.77 17.74
C ASP A 875 1.49 7.88 16.58
N SER A 876 1.18 6.77 15.91
CA SER A 876 0.18 6.70 14.85
C SER A 876 -1.23 7.03 15.35
N LEU A 877 -1.65 6.51 16.50
CA LEU A 877 -2.94 6.83 17.13
C LEU A 877 -3.03 8.30 17.51
N MET A 878 -1.97 8.86 18.10
CA MET A 878 -1.89 10.29 18.45
C MET A 878 -1.99 11.16 17.20
N GLN A 879 -1.26 10.82 16.13
CA GLN A 879 -1.31 11.54 14.85
C GLN A 879 -2.69 11.42 14.19
N ALA A 880 -3.34 10.25 14.27
CA ALA A 880 -4.68 10.05 13.76
C ALA A 880 -5.71 10.90 14.52
N LEU A 881 -5.66 10.92 15.86
CA LEU A 881 -6.52 11.76 16.70
C LEU A 881 -6.29 13.25 16.42
N ALA A 882 -5.03 13.65 16.31
CA ALA A 882 -4.60 15.00 15.92
C ALA A 882 -5.21 15.40 14.57
N SER A 883 -5.12 14.55 13.55
CA SER A 883 -5.76 14.76 12.26
C SER A 883 -7.29 14.82 12.39
N TYR A 884 -7.89 13.98 13.24
CA TYR A 884 -9.34 13.90 13.45
C TYR A 884 -9.94 15.22 13.96
N VAL A 885 -9.30 15.84 14.96
CA VAL A 885 -9.78 17.10 15.54
C VAL A 885 -9.60 18.32 14.63
N CYS A 886 -8.86 18.19 13.53
CA CYS A 886 -8.65 19.29 12.58
C CYS A 886 -9.85 19.57 11.67
N TYR A 887 -10.84 18.67 11.62
CA TYR A 887 -11.93 18.77 10.64
C TYR A 887 -13.30 18.82 11.34
N PRO A 888 -14.22 19.71 10.92
CA PRO A 888 -15.48 19.92 11.63
C PRO A 888 -16.34 18.68 11.87
N GLN A 889 -16.51 17.80 10.88
CA GLN A 889 -17.34 16.58 11.02
C GLN A 889 -16.70 15.55 11.95
N SER A 890 -15.39 15.32 11.80
CA SER A 890 -14.64 14.39 12.64
C SER A 890 -14.50 14.92 14.08
N LEU A 891 -14.35 16.23 14.28
CA LEU A 891 -14.41 16.85 15.60
C LEU A 891 -15.79 16.69 16.26
N ARG A 892 -16.88 16.89 15.51
CA ARG A 892 -18.25 16.62 16.01
C ARG A 892 -18.42 15.17 16.43
N ALA A 893 -17.78 14.22 15.74
CA ALA A 893 -17.80 12.82 16.15
C ALA A 893 -17.09 12.62 17.50
N VAL A 894 -15.95 13.29 17.75
CA VAL A 894 -15.31 13.30 19.09
C VAL A 894 -16.24 13.91 20.15
N GLU A 895 -17.02 14.94 19.81
CA GLU A 895 -17.98 15.55 20.74
C GLU A 895 -19.19 14.64 21.07
N ARG A 896 -19.51 13.67 20.20
CA ARG A 896 -20.62 12.72 20.38
C ARG A 896 -20.26 11.49 21.20
N ILE A 897 -18.97 11.20 21.41
CA ILE A 897 -18.57 10.03 22.22
C ILE A 897 -19.05 10.20 23.68
N PRO A 898 -19.21 9.10 24.44
CA PRO A 898 -19.65 9.14 25.83
C PRO A 898 -18.81 10.10 26.69
N GLU A 899 -19.46 10.80 27.63
CA GLU A 899 -18.80 11.82 28.46
C GLU A 899 -17.62 11.26 29.25
N GLU A 900 -17.74 10.06 29.80
CA GLU A 900 -16.66 9.37 30.52
C GLU A 900 -15.40 9.22 29.65
N GLN A 901 -15.57 8.88 28.36
CA GLN A 901 -14.47 8.75 27.41
C GLN A 901 -13.88 10.12 27.03
N ARG A 902 -14.71 11.16 26.86
CA ARG A 902 -14.24 12.53 26.60
C ARG A 902 -13.40 13.06 27.76
N VAL A 903 -13.86 12.83 28.99
CA VAL A 903 -13.14 13.26 30.21
C VAL A 903 -11.84 12.48 30.34
N ALA A 904 -11.84 11.15 30.14
CA ALA A 904 -10.63 10.33 30.17
C ALA A 904 -9.60 10.78 29.11
N MET A 905 -10.05 11.07 27.88
CA MET A 905 -9.21 11.61 26.81
C MET A 905 -8.58 12.94 27.24
N MET A 906 -9.36 13.87 27.77
CA MET A 906 -8.86 15.18 28.22
C MET A 906 -7.88 15.04 29.40
N THR A 907 -8.13 14.14 30.34
CA THR A 907 -7.19 13.83 31.43
C THR A 907 -5.84 13.34 30.88
N ASN A 908 -5.84 12.45 29.89
CA ASN A 908 -4.63 11.94 29.26
C ASN A 908 -3.88 12.99 28.41
N LEU A 909 -4.60 13.97 27.85
CA LEU A 909 -4.01 15.11 27.13
C LEU A 909 -3.36 16.14 28.08
N LEU A 910 -3.92 16.29 29.29
CA LEU A 910 -3.43 17.19 30.34
C LEU A 910 -2.38 16.54 31.26
N ALA A 911 -1.99 15.29 31.02
CA ALA A 911 -0.91 14.67 31.77
C ALA A 911 0.43 15.42 31.54
N PRO A 912 1.35 15.45 32.53
CA PRO A 912 2.60 16.19 32.44
C PRO A 912 3.45 15.77 31.23
N TYR A 913 4.17 16.74 30.63
CA TYR A 913 5.00 16.50 29.45
C TYR A 913 6.32 15.77 29.75
N GLU A 914 6.63 15.52 31.01
CA GLU A 914 7.85 14.84 31.43
C GLU A 914 7.74 13.32 31.11
N GLN A 915 8.78 12.76 30.48
CA GLN A 915 8.90 11.32 30.13
C GLN A 915 7.91 10.78 29.08
N ARG A 916 7.25 11.64 28.29
CA ARG A 916 6.42 11.21 27.15
C ARG A 916 6.53 12.14 25.94
N PRO A 917 6.27 11.65 24.71
CA PRO A 917 6.02 12.52 23.56
C PRO A 917 4.83 13.46 23.84
N TRP A 918 5.04 14.77 23.72
CA TRP A 918 4.04 15.79 24.07
C TRP A 918 3.66 16.73 22.91
N ALA A 919 4.47 16.80 21.85
CA ALA A 919 4.24 17.74 20.75
C ALA A 919 2.86 17.54 20.10
N GLN A 920 2.46 16.28 19.87
CA GLN A 920 1.16 15.96 19.27
C GLN A 920 -0.02 16.26 20.21
N THR A 921 0.11 15.97 21.51
CA THR A 921 -0.95 16.27 22.48
C THR A 921 -1.13 17.76 22.69
N ASN A 922 -0.03 18.52 22.72
CA ASN A 922 -0.06 19.98 22.70
C ASN A 922 -0.73 20.50 21.42
N TRP A 923 -0.42 19.91 20.26
CA TRP A 923 -1.06 20.30 19.00
C TRP A 923 -2.56 20.05 18.98
N ILE A 924 -3.03 18.93 19.54
CA ILE A 924 -4.46 18.66 19.73
C ILE A 924 -5.12 19.78 20.54
N LEU A 925 -4.55 20.17 21.68
CA LEU A 925 -5.08 21.27 22.51
C LEU A 925 -5.14 22.60 21.74
N VAL A 926 -4.10 22.93 20.98
CA VAL A 926 -4.06 24.12 20.13
C VAL A 926 -5.16 24.09 19.05
N ARG A 927 -5.48 22.92 18.51
CA ARG A 927 -6.56 22.75 17.53
C ARG A 927 -7.92 22.95 18.16
N LEU A 928 -8.15 22.42 19.35
CA LEU A 928 -9.39 22.65 20.10
C LEU A 928 -9.61 24.13 20.41
N TRP A 929 -8.53 24.92 20.57
CA TRP A 929 -8.55 26.37 20.81
C TRP A 929 -8.70 27.25 19.56
N ARG A 930 -8.42 26.70 18.37
CA ARG A 930 -8.32 27.46 17.13
C ARG A 930 -9.66 28.07 16.73
N GLY A 931 -9.77 29.40 16.83
CA GLY A 931 -11.01 30.15 16.66
C GLY A 931 -11.42 30.97 17.89
N CYS A 932 -10.88 30.66 19.08
CA CYS A 932 -11.20 31.37 20.32
C CYS A 932 -10.15 32.44 20.71
N GLY A 933 -8.87 32.16 20.47
CA GLY A 933 -7.74 33.02 20.86
C GLY A 933 -7.70 34.40 20.20
N PHE A 934 -7.03 35.35 20.86
CA PHE A 934 -6.79 36.69 20.35
C PHE A 934 -6.01 36.60 19.03
N GLY A 935 -6.50 37.27 17.98
CA GLY A 935 -5.93 37.22 16.62
C GLY A 935 -5.79 35.82 16.00
N TYR A 936 -6.35 34.78 16.63
CA TYR A 936 -6.31 33.36 16.23
C TYR A 936 -7.67 32.88 15.67
N ARG A 937 -8.50 33.84 15.26
CA ARG A 937 -9.87 33.64 14.73
C ARG A 937 -9.96 33.72 13.20
N TYR A 938 -8.88 34.15 12.55
CA TYR A 938 -8.85 34.38 11.10
C TYR A 938 -8.18 33.21 10.37
N THR A 939 -8.78 32.77 9.26
CA THR A 939 -8.24 31.69 8.40
C THR A 939 -7.02 32.12 7.60
N ARG A 940 -6.93 33.41 7.24
CA ARG A 940 -5.80 34.02 6.53
C ARG A 940 -5.30 35.22 7.31
N LEU A 941 -3.98 35.31 7.45
CA LEU A 941 -3.33 36.43 8.15
C LEU A 941 -3.38 37.68 7.25
N PRO A 942 -3.95 38.82 7.70
CA PRO A 942 -4.08 40.03 6.88
C PRO A 942 -2.75 40.61 6.36
N HIS A 943 -1.62 40.21 6.94
CA HIS A 943 -0.29 40.77 6.66
C HIS A 943 0.55 39.92 5.67
N LEU A 944 0.16 38.67 5.41
CA LEU A 944 0.85 37.72 4.51
C LEU A 944 0.34 37.74 3.06
N LEU A 945 -0.42 38.77 2.65
CA LEU A 945 -0.99 38.94 1.30
C LEU A 945 0.04 39.04 0.13
N LYS A 946 1.32 38.75 0.35
CA LYS A 946 2.41 38.97 -0.64
C LYS A 946 3.17 37.73 -1.08
N THR A 947 3.00 36.57 -0.45
CA THR A 947 3.55 35.29 -0.96
C THR A 947 2.50 34.57 -1.79
N LYS A 948 2.92 34.00 -2.93
CA LYS A 948 2.01 33.26 -3.81
C LYS A 948 1.43 32.03 -3.06
N PRO A 949 0.20 31.61 -3.37
CA PRO A 949 -0.51 30.56 -2.63
C PRO A 949 0.03 29.13 -2.86
N GLU A 950 0.98 28.96 -3.76
CA GLU A 950 1.30 27.67 -4.41
C GLU A 950 2.19 26.74 -3.55
N ASP A 951 2.85 27.24 -2.50
CA ASP A 951 3.91 26.50 -1.80
C ASP A 951 3.55 25.94 -0.39
N ALA A 952 2.29 25.70 -0.06
CA ALA A 952 1.94 25.40 1.34
C ALA A 952 0.77 24.43 1.56
N ASN A 953 1.08 23.13 1.61
CA ASN A 953 0.32 22.12 2.39
C ASN A 953 0.44 22.38 3.91
N LEU A 954 0.29 23.63 4.34
CA LEU A 954 0.37 24.01 5.74
C LEU A 954 -1.01 23.82 6.41
N PRO A 955 -1.10 23.06 7.51
CA PRO A 955 -2.31 22.91 8.32
C PRO A 955 -2.93 24.21 8.87
N SER A 956 -2.29 25.37 8.64
CA SER A 956 -2.68 26.70 9.09
C SER A 956 -3.71 27.41 8.18
N LEU A 957 -4.03 26.86 6.99
CA LEU A 957 -5.01 27.43 6.06
C LEU A 957 -6.43 26.87 6.20
N GLN A 958 -6.63 25.83 7.03
CA GLN A 958 -7.97 25.29 7.31
C GLN A 958 -8.84 26.31 8.08
N LYS A 959 -10.16 26.37 7.84
CA LYS A 959 -11.06 27.24 8.62
C LYS A 959 -11.00 26.89 10.12
N PRO A 960 -10.98 27.87 11.04
CA PRO A 960 -11.05 27.60 12.48
C PRO A 960 -12.29 26.78 12.87
N CYS A 961 -12.09 25.76 13.71
CA CYS A 961 -13.16 24.87 14.19
C CYS A 961 -12.91 24.50 15.67
N PRO A 962 -13.18 25.42 16.62
CA PRO A 962 -12.92 25.15 18.03
C PRO A 962 -13.99 24.21 18.63
N SER A 963 -13.60 23.39 19.61
CA SER A 963 -14.56 22.62 20.43
C SER A 963 -14.76 23.28 21.79
N LEU A 964 -15.90 23.96 21.95
CA LEU A 964 -16.26 24.57 23.23
C LEU A 964 -16.57 23.51 24.30
N LEU A 965 -17.02 22.33 23.89
CA LEU A 965 -17.36 21.23 24.78
C LEU A 965 -16.12 20.63 25.45
N LEU A 966 -15.09 20.29 24.66
CA LEU A 966 -13.83 19.77 25.19
C LEU A 966 -13.04 20.83 25.98
N GLN A 967 -13.15 22.11 25.59
CA GLN A 967 -12.62 23.23 26.38
C GLN A 967 -13.27 23.32 27.77
N ARG A 968 -14.58 23.06 27.90
CA ARG A 968 -15.25 23.02 29.21
C ARG A 968 -14.74 21.88 30.09
N HIS A 969 -14.59 20.67 29.53
CA HIS A 969 -14.01 19.55 30.28
C HIS A 969 -12.59 19.83 30.75
N MET A 970 -11.75 20.46 29.92
CA MET A 970 -10.43 20.96 30.35
C MET A 970 -10.56 21.93 31.53
N ALA A 971 -11.47 22.89 31.45
CA ALA A 971 -11.66 23.89 32.48
C ALA A 971 -12.10 23.27 33.83
N GLU A 972 -13.02 22.29 33.77
CA GLU A 972 -13.49 21.54 34.93
C GLU A 972 -12.36 20.72 35.57
N LEU A 973 -11.61 19.94 34.78
CA LEU A 973 -10.50 19.11 35.25
C LEU A 973 -9.42 19.95 35.95
N LEU A 974 -8.99 21.05 35.34
CA LEU A 974 -7.97 21.93 35.93
C LEU A 974 -8.47 22.73 37.15
N SER A 975 -9.80 22.86 37.29
CA SER A 975 -10.40 23.50 38.46
C SER A 975 -10.48 22.54 39.65
N LEU A 976 -10.80 21.27 39.39
CA LEU A 976 -10.99 20.21 40.38
C LEU A 976 -9.67 19.66 40.94
N ASP A 977 -8.74 19.25 40.07
CA ASP A 977 -7.47 18.63 40.45
C ASP A 977 -6.33 19.66 40.42
N LYS A 978 -6.03 20.21 41.60
CA LYS A 978 -5.02 21.28 41.76
C LYS A 978 -3.60 20.78 41.52
N ASP A 979 -3.30 19.53 41.84
CA ASP A 979 -1.95 18.97 41.72
C ASP A 979 -1.64 18.61 40.27
N MET A 980 -2.60 17.98 39.58
CA MET A 980 -2.51 17.74 38.13
C MET A 980 -2.36 19.05 37.36
N ALA A 981 -3.18 20.06 37.65
CA ALA A 981 -3.11 21.37 36.99
C ALA A 981 -1.74 22.04 37.20
N ALA A 982 -1.19 21.98 38.42
CA ALA A 982 0.11 22.54 38.73
C ALA A 982 1.25 21.79 38.01
N SER A 983 1.21 20.46 37.99
CA SER A 983 2.20 19.62 37.31
C SER A 983 2.19 19.83 35.79
N PHE A 984 0.99 19.81 35.18
CA PHE A 984 0.79 20.09 33.76
C PHE A 984 1.36 21.45 33.37
N LEU A 985 0.95 22.54 34.05
CA LEU A 985 1.38 23.89 33.70
C LEU A 985 2.88 24.12 33.94
N ASN A 986 3.45 23.53 35.00
CA ASN A 986 4.89 23.58 35.19
C ASN A 986 5.63 22.91 34.03
N SER A 987 5.13 21.78 33.53
CA SER A 987 5.72 21.09 32.38
C SER A 987 5.58 21.89 31.07
N VAL A 988 4.44 22.54 30.83
CA VAL A 988 4.22 23.45 29.66
C VAL A 988 5.19 24.63 29.72
N LEU A 989 5.33 25.28 30.87
CA LEU A 989 6.25 26.41 31.06
C LEU A 989 7.72 25.98 30.91
N ASN A 990 8.09 24.77 31.37
CA ASN A 990 9.42 24.19 31.16
C ASN A 990 9.71 24.00 29.66
N GLN A 991 8.78 23.37 28.93
CA GLN A 991 8.94 23.13 27.49
C GLN A 991 8.96 24.43 26.68
N LEU A 992 8.19 25.45 27.09
CA LEU A 992 8.21 26.76 26.44
C LEU A 992 9.57 27.43 26.61
N ASN A 993 10.12 27.40 27.83
CA ASN A 993 11.45 27.95 28.09
C ASN A 993 12.52 27.26 27.24
N TRP A 994 12.48 25.93 27.16
CA TRP A 994 13.40 25.14 26.35
C TRP A 994 13.25 25.46 24.85
N ALA A 995 12.04 25.30 24.30
CA ALA A 995 11.78 25.49 22.86
C ALA A 995 12.14 26.91 22.39
N PHE A 996 11.84 27.92 23.21
CA PHE A 996 12.16 29.31 22.89
C PHE A 996 13.67 29.58 22.99
N SER A 997 14.36 28.98 23.97
CA SER A 997 15.82 29.12 24.09
C SER A 997 16.56 28.48 22.91
N GLU A 998 16.16 27.27 22.51
CA GLU A 998 16.69 26.58 21.32
C GLU A 998 16.44 27.40 20.05
N PHE A 999 15.21 27.92 19.89
CA PHE A 999 14.87 28.78 18.77
C PHE A 999 15.78 30.00 18.66
N ILE A 1000 16.03 30.70 19.78
CA ILE A 1000 16.92 31.87 19.79
C ILE A 1000 18.37 31.45 19.51
N GLY A 1001 18.84 30.33 20.06
CA GLY A 1001 20.17 29.78 19.76
C GLY A 1001 20.37 29.51 18.27
N MET A 1002 19.40 28.86 17.64
CA MET A 1002 19.44 28.58 16.19
C MET A 1002 19.39 29.84 15.34
N ILE A 1003 18.58 30.84 15.72
CA ILE A 1003 18.57 32.14 15.04
C ILE A 1003 19.94 32.82 15.10
N GLN A 1004 20.64 32.73 16.25
CA GLN A 1004 21.99 33.27 16.39
C GLN A 1004 22.99 32.55 15.49
N GLU A 1005 22.94 31.23 15.42
CA GLU A 1005 23.78 30.43 14.53
C GLU A 1005 23.55 30.75 13.06
N ILE A 1006 22.27 30.82 12.63
CA ILE A 1006 21.88 31.16 11.25
C ILE A 1006 22.40 32.55 10.87
N GLN A 1007 22.28 33.53 11.77
CA GLN A 1007 22.82 34.86 11.52
C GLN A 1007 24.35 34.86 11.41
N GLN A 1008 25.05 34.19 12.34
CA GLN A 1008 26.50 34.09 12.28
C GLN A 1008 26.99 33.40 11.01
N ALA A 1009 26.25 32.41 10.50
CA ALA A 1009 26.55 31.77 9.23
C ALA A 1009 26.29 32.70 8.03
N ALA A 1010 25.18 33.45 8.06
CA ALA A 1010 24.82 34.40 7.00
C ALA A 1010 25.77 35.62 6.89
N GLU A 1011 26.45 35.99 7.98
CA GLU A 1011 27.41 37.10 8.04
C GLU A 1011 28.84 36.71 7.59
N ARG A 1012 29.14 35.41 7.36
CA ARG A 1012 30.46 34.97 6.90
C ARG A 1012 30.65 35.25 5.39
N PRO A 1013 31.82 35.79 4.96
CA PRO A 1013 32.08 36.18 3.57
C PRO A 1013 32.25 35.00 2.60
N GLU A 1014 32.60 33.81 3.10
CA GLU A 1014 32.52 32.56 2.34
C GLU A 1014 31.05 32.12 2.32
N ARG A 1015 30.47 31.93 1.12
CA ARG A 1015 29.09 31.46 0.93
C ARG A 1015 28.92 30.03 1.47
N ASN A 1016 28.86 29.88 2.79
CA ASN A 1016 28.46 28.66 3.43
C ASN A 1016 26.93 28.59 3.34
N PHE A 1017 26.44 27.62 2.56
CA PHE A 1017 25.02 27.29 2.55
C PHE A 1017 24.60 26.87 3.95
N VAL A 1018 23.64 27.58 4.55
CA VAL A 1018 22.99 27.13 5.78
C VAL A 1018 22.24 25.85 5.45
N ASP A 1019 22.47 24.79 6.21
CA ASP A 1019 21.84 23.50 5.99
C ASP A 1019 20.31 23.64 6.06
N THR A 1020 19.61 23.24 5.01
CA THR A 1020 18.15 23.23 4.93
C THR A 1020 17.51 22.49 6.11
N ARG A 1021 18.20 21.47 6.65
CA ARG A 1021 17.74 20.77 7.87
C ARG A 1021 17.76 21.69 9.09
N GLN A 1022 18.80 22.50 9.28
CA GLN A 1022 18.89 23.45 10.39
C GLN A 1022 17.77 24.51 10.32
N LEU A 1023 17.48 25.02 9.12
CA LEU A 1023 16.37 25.97 8.92
C LEU A 1023 15.02 25.37 9.32
N LYS A 1024 14.75 24.12 8.92
CA LYS A 1024 13.52 23.39 9.31
C LYS A 1024 13.41 23.15 10.82
N VAL A 1025 14.52 22.81 11.49
CA VAL A 1025 14.51 22.65 12.95
C VAL A 1025 14.24 23.99 13.63
N CYS A 1026 14.84 25.09 13.16
CA CYS A 1026 14.59 26.43 13.68
C CYS A 1026 13.11 26.82 13.57
N ALA A 1027 12.49 26.63 12.39
CA ALA A 1027 11.06 26.82 12.19
C ALA A 1027 10.21 25.94 13.13
N THR A 1028 10.62 24.69 13.35
CA THR A 1028 9.92 23.77 14.26
C THR A 1028 9.99 24.25 15.71
N CYS A 1029 11.14 24.73 16.19
CA CYS A 1029 11.28 25.32 17.53
C CYS A 1029 10.42 26.58 17.71
N PHE A 1030 10.32 27.42 16.66
CA PHE A 1030 9.40 28.56 16.64
C PHE A 1030 7.94 28.12 16.75
N ASP A 1031 7.50 27.19 15.91
CA ASP A 1031 6.14 26.68 15.90
C ASP A 1031 5.77 26.01 17.23
N LEU A 1032 6.69 25.27 17.84
CA LEU A 1032 6.53 24.72 19.19
C LEU A 1032 6.35 25.83 20.23
N SER A 1033 7.18 26.88 20.21
CA SER A 1033 7.07 28.02 21.13
C SER A 1033 5.70 28.71 21.01
N VAL A 1034 5.25 28.98 19.79
CA VAL A 1034 3.93 29.58 19.53
C VAL A 1034 2.82 28.64 20.02
N SER A 1035 2.90 27.35 19.74
CA SER A 1035 1.89 26.38 20.14
C SER A 1035 1.71 26.29 21.66
N LEU A 1036 2.82 26.28 22.42
CA LEU A 1036 2.81 26.28 23.88
C LEU A 1036 2.22 27.58 24.45
N LEU A 1037 2.55 28.73 23.85
CA LEU A 1037 1.93 30.01 24.20
C LEU A 1037 0.41 29.99 23.95
N ARG A 1038 -0.08 29.32 22.89
CA ARG A 1038 -1.52 29.18 22.64
C ARG A 1038 -2.23 28.30 23.67
N VAL A 1039 -1.58 27.25 24.17
CA VAL A 1039 -2.14 26.45 25.28
C VAL A 1039 -2.18 27.25 26.59
N LEU A 1040 -1.16 28.08 26.85
CA LEU A 1040 -1.18 29.01 27.99
C LEU A 1040 -2.27 30.07 27.84
N GLU A 1041 -2.44 30.66 26.65
CA GLU A 1041 -3.54 31.58 26.33
C GLU A 1041 -4.90 30.95 26.59
N MET A 1042 -5.12 29.73 26.08
CA MET A 1042 -6.33 28.95 26.34
C MET A 1042 -6.55 28.75 27.85
N THR A 1043 -5.52 28.32 28.58
CA THR A 1043 -5.66 28.00 30.01
C THR A 1043 -5.97 29.23 30.86
N VAL A 1044 -5.26 30.34 30.63
CA VAL A 1044 -5.50 31.62 31.31
C VAL A 1044 -6.89 32.16 30.98
N THR A 1045 -7.39 31.90 29.76
CA THR A 1045 -8.74 32.31 29.36
C THR A 1045 -9.83 31.51 30.04
N LEU A 1046 -9.70 30.18 30.05
CA LEU A 1046 -10.69 29.25 30.58
C LEU A 1046 -10.69 29.19 32.12
N VAL A 1047 -9.52 29.17 32.76
CA VAL A 1047 -9.37 29.01 34.21
C VAL A 1047 -8.35 30.01 34.79
N PRO A 1048 -8.64 31.32 34.77
CA PRO A 1048 -7.72 32.35 35.25
C PRO A 1048 -7.35 32.19 36.74
N GLN A 1049 -8.22 31.56 37.52
CA GLN A 1049 -8.03 31.34 38.95
C GLN A 1049 -6.79 30.48 39.25
N ILE A 1050 -6.31 29.64 38.34
CA ILE A 1050 -5.08 28.86 38.55
C ILE A 1050 -3.86 29.76 38.79
N PHE A 1051 -3.85 30.96 38.19
CA PHE A 1051 -2.76 31.93 38.32
C PHE A 1051 -3.06 33.01 39.36
N LEU A 1052 -4.33 33.30 39.62
CA LEU A 1052 -4.74 34.48 40.37
C LEU A 1052 -5.26 34.18 41.78
N ASP A 1053 -5.66 32.94 42.06
CA ASP A 1053 -6.12 32.50 43.37
C ASP A 1053 -4.94 32.07 44.26
N TRP A 1054 -4.43 33.00 45.07
CA TRP A 1054 -3.33 32.74 46.00
C TRP A 1054 -3.70 31.78 47.16
N THR A 1055 -4.96 31.33 47.27
CA THR A 1055 -5.28 30.20 48.15
C THR A 1055 -4.71 28.89 47.61
N ARG A 1056 -4.36 28.83 46.32
CA ARG A 1056 -3.62 27.73 45.71
C ARG A 1056 -2.11 27.96 45.90
N PRO A 1057 -1.37 27.00 46.48
CA PRO A 1057 0.06 27.17 46.78
C PRO A 1057 0.92 27.38 45.52
N SER A 1058 0.48 26.86 44.37
CA SER A 1058 1.19 26.96 43.08
C SER A 1058 0.88 28.24 42.29
N ALA A 1059 -0.19 28.98 42.60
CA ALA A 1059 -0.68 30.07 41.75
C ALA A 1059 0.32 31.22 41.60
N GLU A 1060 0.89 31.69 42.72
CA GLU A 1060 1.87 32.77 42.70
C GLU A 1060 3.13 32.37 41.89
N LEU A 1061 3.61 31.14 42.08
CA LEU A 1061 4.78 30.63 41.38
C LEU A 1061 4.52 30.52 39.87
N LEU A 1062 3.40 29.91 39.47
CA LEU A 1062 3.03 29.75 38.05
C LEU A 1062 2.90 31.11 37.35
N LEU A 1063 2.30 32.09 38.02
CA LEU A 1063 2.17 33.45 37.50
C LEU A 1063 3.53 34.15 37.36
N ARG A 1064 4.44 34.01 38.33
CA ARG A 1064 5.81 34.55 38.25
C ARG A 1064 6.59 33.95 37.08
N ARG A 1065 6.53 32.63 36.91
CA ARG A 1065 7.19 31.92 35.80
C ARG A 1065 6.60 32.31 34.44
N LEU A 1066 5.28 32.43 34.35
CA LEU A 1066 4.61 32.90 33.15
C LEU A 1066 5.05 34.32 32.80
N ALA A 1067 5.02 35.26 33.76
CA ALA A 1067 5.45 36.64 33.56
C ALA A 1067 6.91 36.73 33.06
N GLN A 1068 7.82 35.97 33.67
CA GLN A 1068 9.22 35.90 33.26
C GLN A 1068 9.34 35.47 31.78
N LEU A 1069 8.64 34.42 31.36
CA LEU A 1069 8.68 33.94 29.98
C LEU A 1069 8.04 34.92 28.99
N LEU A 1070 6.91 35.55 29.34
CA LEU A 1070 6.28 36.56 28.50
C LEU A 1070 7.22 37.75 28.27
N ASN A 1071 7.87 38.25 29.33
CA ASN A 1071 8.83 39.34 29.22
C ASN A 1071 10.06 38.95 28.38
N GLN A 1072 10.58 37.73 28.55
CA GLN A 1072 11.69 37.22 27.72
C GLN A 1072 11.32 37.13 26.25
N VAL A 1073 10.13 36.61 25.93
CA VAL A 1073 9.64 36.52 24.55
C VAL A 1073 9.48 37.92 23.94
N LEU A 1074 8.83 38.83 24.66
CA LEU A 1074 8.63 40.21 24.21
C LEU A 1074 9.95 40.88 23.91
N ASN A 1075 10.87 40.93 24.88
CA ASN A 1075 12.15 41.61 24.70
C ASN A 1075 12.98 41.06 23.53
N ARG A 1076 12.86 39.77 23.21
CA ARG A 1076 13.63 39.19 22.10
C ARG A 1076 12.98 39.45 20.73
N VAL A 1077 11.65 39.50 20.67
CA VAL A 1077 10.89 39.68 19.42
C VAL A 1077 10.65 41.16 19.09
N THR A 1078 10.51 42.05 20.09
CA THR A 1078 10.16 43.47 19.87
C THR A 1078 11.34 44.45 19.91
N ALA A 1079 12.55 44.01 20.27
CA ALA A 1079 13.66 44.93 20.42
C ALA A 1079 14.22 45.42 19.07
N GLU A 1080 14.55 46.71 19.03
CA GLU A 1080 14.96 47.41 17.81
C GLU A 1080 16.34 46.94 17.32
N ARG A 1081 16.44 46.60 16.02
CA ARG A 1081 17.66 46.13 15.34
C ARG A 1081 18.20 44.76 15.78
N ASN A 1082 17.31 43.88 16.24
CA ASN A 1082 17.66 42.57 16.79
C ASN A 1082 17.82 41.42 15.78
N LEU A 1083 18.39 40.32 16.28
CA LEU A 1083 18.64 39.05 15.58
C LEU A 1083 17.38 38.51 14.86
N PHE A 1084 16.23 38.57 15.52
CA PHE A 1084 14.96 38.06 15.00
C PHE A 1084 14.49 38.83 13.75
N ASP A 1085 14.49 40.16 13.80
CA ASP A 1085 14.09 40.99 12.66
C ASP A 1085 15.04 40.80 11.46
N ARG A 1086 16.34 40.62 11.69
CA ARG A 1086 17.29 40.32 10.61
C ARG A 1086 16.98 38.99 9.91
N VAL A 1087 16.77 37.91 10.68
CA VAL A 1087 16.51 36.57 10.13
C VAL A 1087 15.18 36.50 9.38
N VAL A 1088 14.11 37.09 9.92
CA VAL A 1088 12.80 37.16 9.24
C VAL A 1088 12.92 37.93 7.90
N ASN A 1089 13.79 38.94 7.83
CA ASN A 1089 14.03 39.70 6.62
C ASN A 1089 14.91 38.99 5.58
N LEU A 1090 15.68 37.96 5.95
CA LEU A 1090 16.52 37.18 5.02
C LEU A 1090 15.72 36.31 4.04
N ARG A 1091 14.44 35.98 4.35
CA ARG A 1091 13.56 35.15 3.51
C ARG A 1091 14.23 33.85 3.02
N LEU A 1092 14.92 33.16 3.92
CA LEU A 1092 15.54 31.87 3.62
C LEU A 1092 14.45 30.80 3.40
N PRO A 1093 14.60 29.92 2.39
CA PRO A 1093 13.66 28.84 2.15
C PRO A 1093 13.67 27.86 3.34
N GLY A 1094 12.51 27.60 3.94
CA GLY A 1094 12.34 26.78 5.15
C GLY A 1094 12.07 27.55 6.45
N LEU A 1095 12.02 28.90 6.43
CA LEU A 1095 11.65 29.74 7.57
C LEU A 1095 10.32 30.50 7.34
N GLU A 1096 9.45 30.02 6.46
CA GLU A 1096 8.22 30.73 6.07
C GLU A 1096 7.22 30.92 7.23
N SER A 1097 7.24 30.04 8.23
CA SER A 1097 6.39 30.14 9.43
C SER A 1097 6.89 31.15 10.47
N VAL A 1098 8.17 31.51 10.42
CA VAL A 1098 8.81 32.38 11.41
C VAL A 1098 8.50 33.85 11.11
N ASP A 1099 7.56 34.41 11.86
CA ASP A 1099 7.10 35.80 11.71
C ASP A 1099 6.84 36.43 13.10
N HIS A 1100 6.82 37.76 13.19
CA HIS A 1100 6.48 38.47 14.42
C HIS A 1100 5.03 38.25 14.83
N TYR A 1101 4.10 38.14 13.87
CA TYR A 1101 2.67 38.09 14.16
C TYR A 1101 2.24 36.88 15.03
N PRO A 1102 2.56 35.61 14.68
CA PRO A 1102 2.03 34.43 15.38
C PRO A 1102 2.37 34.41 16.87
N ILE A 1103 3.58 34.86 17.23
CA ILE A 1103 4.11 34.85 18.60
C ILE A 1103 3.59 36.05 19.41
N LEU A 1104 3.63 37.27 18.85
CA LEU A 1104 3.20 38.48 19.57
C LEU A 1104 1.70 38.47 19.86
N VAL A 1105 0.91 37.90 18.95
CA VAL A 1105 -0.54 37.78 19.12
C VAL A 1105 -0.90 36.80 20.26
N ALA A 1106 -0.18 35.69 20.40
CA ALA A 1106 -0.39 34.74 21.49
C ALA A 1106 -0.05 35.38 22.85
N VAL A 1107 1.09 36.06 22.93
CA VAL A 1107 1.51 36.80 24.14
C VAL A 1107 0.49 37.89 24.50
N THR A 1108 0.03 38.64 23.50
CA THR A 1108 -0.98 39.68 23.71
C THR A 1108 -2.28 39.10 24.27
N GLY A 1109 -2.76 37.98 23.73
CA GLY A 1109 -3.98 37.32 24.23
C GLY A 1109 -3.88 36.96 25.72
N ILE A 1110 -2.73 36.46 26.16
CA ILE A 1110 -2.45 36.16 27.57
C ILE A 1110 -2.50 37.46 28.41
N LEU A 1111 -1.79 38.51 27.97
CA LEU A 1111 -1.73 39.79 28.70
C LEU A 1111 -3.10 40.46 28.81
N VAL A 1112 -3.89 40.46 27.74
CA VAL A 1112 -5.24 41.03 27.72
C VAL A 1112 -6.13 40.31 28.72
N ARG A 1113 -6.07 38.97 28.76
CA ARG A 1113 -6.88 38.20 29.70
C ARG A 1113 -6.50 38.45 31.16
N LEU A 1114 -5.20 38.61 31.46
CA LEU A 1114 -4.71 38.85 32.83
C LEU A 1114 -4.92 40.30 33.30
N LEU A 1115 -4.75 41.29 32.42
CA LEU A 1115 -4.66 42.71 32.78
C LEU A 1115 -5.91 43.53 32.45
N VAL A 1116 -6.76 43.06 31.54
CA VAL A 1116 -7.94 43.80 31.05
C VAL A 1116 -9.23 43.09 31.44
N ASP A 1117 -9.34 41.80 31.15
CA ASP A 1117 -10.61 41.06 31.29
C ASP A 1117 -10.81 40.40 32.66
N CYS A 1118 -9.99 40.75 33.66
CA CYS A 1118 -9.99 40.14 34.99
C CYS A 1118 -10.58 41.05 36.08
N GLU A 1119 -10.95 40.48 37.23
CA GLU A 1119 -11.37 41.22 38.41
C GLU A 1119 -10.24 42.13 38.94
N ARG A 1120 -10.60 43.28 39.54
CA ARG A 1120 -9.64 44.30 40.00
C ARG A 1120 -8.52 43.74 40.88
N GLN A 1121 -8.81 42.78 41.76
CA GLN A 1121 -7.79 42.15 42.61
C GLN A 1121 -6.83 41.27 41.80
N GLY A 1122 -7.34 40.52 40.82
CA GLY A 1122 -6.54 39.71 39.90
C GLY A 1122 -5.62 40.57 39.03
N VAL A 1123 -6.15 41.68 38.48
CA VAL A 1123 -5.36 42.64 37.70
C VAL A 1123 -4.21 43.22 38.51
N SER A 1124 -4.46 43.63 39.76
CA SER A 1124 -3.41 44.16 40.65
C SER A 1124 -2.31 43.12 40.92
N ARG A 1125 -2.67 41.86 41.19
CA ARG A 1125 -1.71 40.76 41.39
C ARG A 1125 -0.89 40.48 40.13
N ALA A 1126 -1.55 40.38 38.96
CA ALA A 1126 -0.89 40.12 37.70
C ALA A 1126 0.06 41.26 37.29
N ALA A 1127 -0.39 42.51 37.41
CA ALA A 1127 0.42 43.68 37.13
C ALA A 1127 1.64 43.77 38.06
N ALA A 1128 1.44 43.55 39.37
CA ALA A 1128 2.54 43.55 40.34
C ALA A 1128 3.59 42.49 40.02
N VAL A 1129 3.18 41.27 39.68
CA VAL A 1129 4.12 40.20 39.32
C VAL A 1129 4.86 40.51 38.02
N LEU A 1130 4.15 40.96 36.98
CA LEU A 1130 4.73 41.30 35.67
C LEU A 1130 5.76 42.44 35.76
N LEU A 1131 5.44 43.49 36.52
CA LEU A 1131 6.31 44.66 36.72
C LEU A 1131 7.49 44.38 37.62
N SER A 1132 7.36 43.44 38.55
CA SER A 1132 8.42 43.07 39.48
C SER A 1132 9.49 42.16 38.85
N ASP A 1133 9.26 41.67 37.64
CA ASP A 1133 10.21 40.83 36.93
C ASP A 1133 11.35 41.68 36.33
N PRO A 1134 12.63 41.31 36.54
CA PRO A 1134 13.77 42.09 36.04
C PRO A 1134 13.84 42.23 34.52
N CYS A 1135 13.18 41.34 33.77
CA CYS A 1135 13.12 41.43 32.32
C CYS A 1135 11.99 42.34 31.84
N PHE A 1136 11.20 42.98 32.71
CA PHE A 1136 10.16 43.88 32.25
C PHE A 1136 10.75 45.13 31.58
N GLN A 1137 10.33 45.43 30.35
CA GLN A 1137 10.69 46.64 29.61
C GLN A 1137 9.43 47.32 29.06
N LEU A 1138 9.21 48.58 29.43
CA LEU A 1138 8.05 49.36 28.99
C LEU A 1138 8.05 49.55 27.45
N HIS A 1139 9.22 49.69 26.85
CA HIS A 1139 9.39 49.83 25.39
C HIS A 1139 8.82 48.64 24.62
N SER A 1140 8.99 47.41 25.12
CA SER A 1140 8.43 46.20 24.49
C SER A 1140 6.89 46.25 24.40
N ILE A 1141 6.24 46.82 25.42
CA ILE A 1141 4.79 47.06 25.41
C ILE A 1141 4.43 48.22 24.47
N GLN A 1142 5.19 49.31 24.45
CA GLN A 1142 4.98 50.43 23.51
C GLN A 1142 5.09 49.98 22.04
N HIS A 1143 6.04 49.09 21.74
CA HIS A 1143 6.20 48.49 20.42
C HIS A 1143 4.97 47.68 19.99
N LEU A 1144 4.44 46.82 20.88
CA LEU A 1144 3.17 46.11 20.64
C LEU A 1144 2.00 47.05 20.34
N LEU A 1145 1.98 48.21 20.99
CA LEU A 1145 0.94 49.24 20.82
C LEU A 1145 1.15 50.10 19.57
N GLY A 1146 2.25 49.93 18.84
CA GLY A 1146 2.59 50.71 17.64
C GLY A 1146 3.10 52.12 17.93
N GLU A 1147 3.60 52.38 19.14
CA GLU A 1147 4.20 53.64 19.55
C GLU A 1147 5.73 53.55 19.45
N GLY A 1148 6.27 53.71 18.24
CA GLY A 1148 7.70 53.88 18.00
C GLY A 1148 8.01 55.32 17.61
N GLU A 1149 8.95 55.98 18.30
CA GLU A 1149 9.47 57.30 17.92
C GLU A 1149 10.08 57.23 16.52
N ALA A 1150 9.51 57.95 15.54
CA ALA A 1150 10.19 58.19 14.28
C ALA A 1150 11.28 59.27 14.50
N PRO A 1151 12.57 59.01 14.22
CA PRO A 1151 13.56 60.07 14.22
C PRO A 1151 13.26 61.04 13.06
N PRO A 1152 13.34 62.38 13.27
CA PRO A 1152 12.80 63.37 12.34
C PRO A 1152 13.63 63.63 11.06
N THR A 1153 14.52 62.73 10.61
CA THR A 1153 15.41 62.99 9.46
C THR A 1153 15.91 61.74 8.71
N ALA A 1154 15.03 60.91 8.15
CA ALA A 1154 15.45 59.93 7.14
C ALA A 1154 14.42 59.77 6.00
N VAL A 1155 14.93 59.83 4.77
CA VAL A 1155 14.20 59.74 3.50
C VAL A 1155 13.36 58.46 3.44
N ALA A 1156 12.08 58.61 3.06
CA ALA A 1156 11.09 57.55 2.99
C ALA A 1156 11.46 56.44 1.99
N LEU A 1157 12.02 55.34 2.48
CA LEU A 1157 11.76 54.01 1.91
C LEU A 1157 10.37 53.55 2.37
N PRO A 1158 9.66 52.71 1.59
CA PRO A 1158 8.31 52.29 1.94
C PRO A 1158 8.35 51.42 3.21
N HIS A 1159 8.17 52.06 4.37
CA HIS A 1159 8.08 51.39 5.67
C HIS A 1159 7.00 50.32 5.60
N ARG A 1160 7.43 49.05 5.67
CA ARG A 1160 6.54 47.90 5.88
C ARG A 1160 5.85 48.12 7.23
N LYS A 1161 4.51 48.02 7.26
CA LYS A 1161 3.73 48.14 8.50
C LYS A 1161 4.11 46.99 9.45
N HIS A 1162 4.81 47.30 10.54
CA HIS A 1162 4.99 46.37 11.66
C HIS A 1162 3.64 46.05 12.31
N PHE A 1163 3.52 44.88 12.97
CA PHE A 1163 2.33 44.51 13.74
C PHE A 1163 2.06 45.58 14.81
N SER A 1164 0.82 46.08 14.88
CA SER A 1164 0.41 47.09 15.86
C SER A 1164 -1.01 46.81 16.31
N LEU A 1165 -1.24 46.84 17.62
CA LEU A 1165 -2.56 46.62 18.22
C LEU A 1165 -3.61 47.65 17.79
N ARG A 1166 -3.20 48.84 17.33
CA ARG A 1166 -4.11 49.86 16.77
C ARG A 1166 -4.82 49.41 15.48
N ALA A 1167 -4.35 48.35 14.81
CA ALA A 1167 -4.98 47.78 13.63
C ALA A 1167 -6.02 46.69 13.96
N CYS A 1168 -6.19 46.31 15.23
CA CYS A 1168 -7.15 45.30 15.69
C CYS A 1168 -8.45 45.95 16.25
N GLU A 1169 -9.56 45.20 16.26
CA GLU A 1169 -10.93 45.68 16.58
C GLU A 1169 -11.15 46.24 18.01
N TYR A 1170 -10.14 46.27 18.88
CA TYR A 1170 -10.24 46.75 20.27
C TYR A 1170 -9.51 48.09 20.45
N SER A 1171 -10.18 49.20 20.13
CA SER A 1171 -9.61 50.56 20.15
C SER A 1171 -9.23 51.10 21.55
N TYR A 1172 -9.71 50.49 22.63
CA TYR A 1172 -9.49 50.91 24.03
C TYR A 1172 -8.42 50.09 24.78
N LEU A 1173 -7.96 48.98 24.21
CA LEU A 1173 -6.95 48.08 24.79
C LEU A 1173 -5.61 48.77 25.13
N PRO A 1174 -5.06 49.65 24.25
CA PRO A 1174 -3.81 50.36 24.51
C PRO A 1174 -3.86 51.22 25.78
N VAL A 1175 -4.99 51.90 25.98
CA VAL A 1175 -5.19 52.83 27.10
C VAL A 1175 -5.31 52.05 28.41
N CYS A 1176 -6.01 50.90 28.43
CA CYS A 1176 -6.12 50.06 29.61
C CYS A 1176 -4.79 49.41 30.03
N LEU A 1177 -4.01 48.89 29.07
CA LEU A 1177 -2.69 48.29 29.33
C LEU A 1177 -1.72 49.33 29.90
N LEU A 1178 -1.64 50.53 29.30
CA LEU A 1178 -0.82 51.64 29.82
C LEU A 1178 -1.29 52.13 31.19
N PHE A 1179 -2.60 52.26 31.39
CA PHE A 1179 -3.17 52.68 32.68
C PHE A 1179 -2.86 51.69 33.80
N CYS A 1180 -3.07 50.39 33.59
CA CYS A 1180 -2.74 49.35 34.57
C CYS A 1180 -1.25 49.30 34.92
N LEU A 1181 -0.36 49.55 33.95
CA LEU A 1181 1.10 49.57 34.16
C LEU A 1181 1.57 50.85 34.88
N SER A 1182 0.89 51.99 34.68
CA SER A 1182 1.22 53.28 35.29
C SER A 1182 0.88 53.38 36.78
N VAL A 1183 -0.06 52.58 37.29
CA VAL A 1183 -0.58 52.66 38.67
C VAL A 1183 0.27 51.89 39.69
N CYS A 1184 1.21 51.04 39.26
CA CYS A 1184 1.96 50.12 40.12
C CYS A 1184 3.47 50.46 40.31
N LEU A 1185 3.96 51.58 39.78
CA LEU A 1185 5.35 52.03 39.96
C LEU A 1185 5.50 52.84 41.26
N SER A 1186 5.93 52.20 42.35
CA SER A 1186 6.52 52.88 43.50
C SER A 1186 7.97 52.39 43.68
N PRO A 1187 8.99 53.27 43.69
CA PRO A 1187 10.39 52.86 43.81
C PRO A 1187 10.66 52.28 45.21
N THR A 1188 11.19 51.06 45.27
CA THR A 1188 11.77 50.48 46.49
C THR A 1188 13.20 50.97 46.68
N SER A 1189 13.54 51.41 47.91
CA SER A 1189 14.88 51.81 48.33
C SER A 1189 15.93 50.72 48.09
N GLU A 1190 17.11 51.07 47.59
CA GLU A 1190 18.22 50.13 47.31
C GLU A 1190 18.64 49.31 48.55
N GLU A 1191 18.44 49.84 49.76
CA GLU A 1191 18.80 49.17 51.02
C GLU A 1191 17.83 48.05 51.43
N ASP A 1192 16.66 47.97 50.79
CA ASP A 1192 15.63 46.98 51.12
C ASP A 1192 15.55 45.83 50.11
N LEU A 1193 16.44 45.79 49.12
CA LEU A 1193 16.45 44.81 48.05
C LEU A 1193 16.99 43.45 48.50
N CYS A 1194 16.38 42.40 47.96
CA CYS A 1194 16.77 41.02 48.16
C CYS A 1194 18.20 40.79 47.64
N PRO A 1195 19.11 40.25 48.45
CA PRO A 1195 20.50 40.03 48.05
C PRO A 1195 20.68 38.91 46.99
N ILE A 1196 19.61 38.21 46.61
CA ILE A 1196 19.64 37.18 45.56
C ILE A 1196 19.24 37.74 44.20
N CYS A 1197 18.08 38.40 44.12
CA CYS A 1197 17.58 38.94 42.84
C CYS A 1197 17.88 40.42 42.63
N TYR A 1198 18.28 41.16 43.66
CA TYR A 1198 18.46 42.63 43.66
C TYR A 1198 17.25 43.40 43.10
N ALA A 1199 16.06 42.79 43.09
CA ALA A 1199 14.87 43.32 42.41
C ALA A 1199 13.65 43.45 43.33
N HIS A 1200 13.44 42.50 44.25
CA HIS A 1200 12.31 42.50 45.19
C HIS A 1200 12.76 42.90 46.58
N SER A 1201 11.88 43.50 47.38
CA SER A 1201 12.20 43.75 48.78
C SER A 1201 12.38 42.46 49.58
N ILE A 1202 13.21 42.49 50.60
CA ILE A 1202 13.37 41.37 51.55
C ILE A 1202 12.02 41.10 52.24
N SER A 1203 11.51 39.88 52.10
CA SER A 1203 10.18 39.50 52.58
C SER A 1203 10.11 38.13 53.24
N ALA A 1204 11.22 37.39 53.30
CA ALA A 1204 11.30 36.06 53.89
C ALA A 1204 12.56 35.89 54.75
N VAL A 1205 12.43 35.18 55.88
CA VAL A 1205 13.52 34.78 56.79
C VAL A 1205 13.56 33.25 56.88
N PHE A 1206 14.75 32.67 56.77
CA PHE A 1206 14.94 31.23 56.77
C PHE A 1206 15.21 30.70 58.18
N LYS A 1207 14.58 29.58 58.57
CA LYS A 1207 14.85 28.90 59.85
C LYS A 1207 15.77 27.68 59.63
N PRO A 1208 16.76 27.43 60.51
CA PRO A 1208 17.12 28.22 61.71
C PRO A 1208 18.14 29.36 61.44
N CYS A 1209 18.72 29.45 60.25
CA CYS A 1209 19.89 30.30 59.99
C CYS A 1209 19.61 31.82 59.92
N SER A 1210 18.35 32.25 59.97
CA SER A 1210 17.89 33.65 59.97
C SER A 1210 18.33 34.51 58.78
N HIS A 1211 18.87 33.88 57.73
CA HIS A 1211 19.18 34.57 56.48
C HIS A 1211 17.90 35.04 55.80
N LYS A 1212 18.01 36.15 55.06
CA LYS A 1212 16.87 36.82 54.48
C LYS A 1212 16.97 36.88 52.97
N SER A 1213 15.83 36.78 52.30
CA SER A 1213 15.68 37.05 50.87
C SER A 1213 14.24 37.48 50.58
N CYS A 1214 13.90 37.75 49.33
CA CYS A 1214 12.49 37.83 48.95
C CYS A 1214 11.86 36.43 48.91
N LYS A 1215 10.57 36.36 49.23
CA LYS A 1215 9.78 35.11 49.21
C LYS A 1215 9.85 34.37 47.87
N ALA A 1216 9.96 35.12 46.77
CA ALA A 1216 10.11 34.56 45.42
C ALA A 1216 11.39 33.73 45.25
N CYS A 1217 12.55 34.29 45.62
CA CYS A 1217 13.83 33.59 45.47
C CYS A 1217 13.87 32.31 46.31
N ILE A 1218 13.46 32.37 47.58
CA ILE A 1218 13.55 31.20 48.45
C ILE A 1218 12.55 30.11 48.06
N ASN A 1219 11.33 30.47 47.64
CA ASN A 1219 10.36 29.48 47.18
C ASN A 1219 10.85 28.77 45.92
N GLN A 1220 11.45 29.50 44.97
CA GLN A 1220 12.07 28.92 43.77
C GLN A 1220 13.19 27.93 44.12
N HIS A 1221 14.03 28.28 45.09
CA HIS A 1221 15.17 27.45 45.49
C HIS A 1221 14.75 26.18 46.23
N LEU A 1222 13.78 26.29 47.14
CA LEU A 1222 13.24 25.15 47.89
C LEU A 1222 12.57 24.09 47.01
N MET A 1223 12.22 24.41 45.76
CA MET A 1223 11.76 23.40 44.80
C MET A 1223 12.85 22.42 44.38
N ASN A 1224 14.11 22.87 44.32
CA ASN A 1224 15.23 22.08 43.79
C ASN A 1224 16.25 21.70 44.86
N ASN A 1225 16.37 22.51 45.93
CA ASN A 1225 17.37 22.32 46.97
C ASN A 1225 16.87 22.84 48.32
N LYS A 1226 17.00 22.03 49.37
CA LYS A 1226 16.51 22.34 50.73
C LYS A 1226 17.51 23.14 51.59
N ASP A 1227 18.69 23.46 51.08
CA ASP A 1227 19.74 24.15 51.84
C ASP A 1227 19.73 25.66 51.64
N CYS A 1228 20.12 26.43 52.65
CA CYS A 1228 20.19 27.89 52.57
C CYS A 1228 21.21 28.38 51.52
N PHE A 1229 20.85 29.41 50.75
CA PHE A 1229 21.74 30.05 49.77
C PHE A 1229 23.11 30.43 50.33
N PHE A 1230 23.10 30.96 51.55
CA PHE A 1230 24.24 31.65 52.14
C PHE A 1230 25.12 30.73 52.97
N CYS A 1231 24.53 29.96 53.89
CA CYS A 1231 25.29 29.10 54.81
C CYS A 1231 25.14 27.60 54.55
N LYS A 1232 24.38 27.20 53.52
CA LYS A 1232 24.12 25.79 53.18
C LYS A 1232 23.48 24.96 54.30
N ALA A 1233 22.96 25.58 55.36
CA ALA A 1233 22.19 24.89 56.38
C ALA A 1233 20.82 24.50 55.84
N THR A 1234 20.35 23.27 56.11
CA THR A 1234 19.04 22.80 55.69
C THR A 1234 17.92 23.66 56.30
N ILE A 1235 17.06 24.19 55.44
CA ILE A 1235 15.96 25.08 55.81
C ILE A 1235 14.80 24.25 56.33
N THR A 1236 14.42 24.48 57.59
CA THR A 1236 13.29 23.80 58.24
C THR A 1236 11.98 24.58 58.13
N GLY A 1237 12.04 25.85 57.75
CA GLY A 1237 10.87 26.70 57.52
C GLY A 1237 11.23 28.09 56.99
N VAL A 1238 10.26 28.75 56.37
CA VAL A 1238 10.38 30.13 55.86
C VAL A 1238 9.27 30.97 56.48
N GLU A 1239 9.64 32.06 57.15
CA GLU A 1239 8.71 32.98 57.81
C GLU A 1239 8.65 34.31 57.07
N ASP A 1240 7.47 34.96 57.06
CA ASP A 1240 7.28 36.28 56.46
C ASP A 1240 8.02 37.34 57.27
N TYR A 1241 8.83 38.15 56.57
CA TYR A 1241 9.57 39.26 57.15
C TYR A 1241 8.90 40.58 56.78
N SER A 1242 8.47 41.32 57.79
CA SER A 1242 8.05 42.71 57.67
C SER A 1242 9.05 43.59 58.42
N LYS A 1243 9.54 44.65 57.76
CA LYS A 1243 10.42 45.63 58.40
C LYS A 1243 9.61 46.36 59.49
N PRO A 1244 10.09 46.46 60.73
CA PRO A 1244 9.42 47.30 61.73
C PRO A 1244 9.48 48.76 61.25
N SER A 1245 8.34 49.43 61.23
CA SER A 1245 8.23 50.86 60.89
C SER A 1245 9.12 51.67 61.83
N THR A 1246 10.19 52.27 61.30
CA THR A 1246 11.03 53.19 62.08
C THR A 1246 10.29 54.50 62.32
N SER A 1247 10.24 54.91 63.59
CA SER A 1247 9.88 56.25 64.07
C SER A 1247 10.89 57.30 63.64
#